data_AF-A0A329Z9J0-F1
#
_entry.id   AF-A0A329Z9J0-F1
#
_cell.length_a   1.000
_cell.length_b   1.000
_cell.length_c   1.000
_cell.angle_alpha   90.00
_cell.angle_beta   90.00
_cell.angle_gamma   90.00
#
_symmetry.space_group_name_H-M   'P 1'
#
loop_
_entity.id
_entity.type
_entity.pdbx_description
1 polymer ?
#
loop_
_entity_poly.entity_id
_entity_poly.type
_entity_poly.pdbx_seq_one_letter_code
_entity_poly.pdbx_strand_id
1 'polypeptide(L)'
;MIDQEDSKQVIHLDDGLDILQDILTKEEKPKPQTKWDKLQEFFRKHKKTTISLALLLGIFMVALIFIIGQFLTQETKKPQKTTQILPPQLSIQKGGDIIPDAENLDALLKKANFLYSSGNKQEALDLYGKISNYSEGLSSYNLGVAQMEEKSYANAMESFQKAIDLGEDRVISSLNAAVCALYLNQPLKFQYYLNLAETYLPYAGNLPLYSYLYALTHYYQGNYFEAFSPLTHPSSSYYQEQNNLLLSSLYAYFNNNRKALETLNKDSENPNHWFNLALLYARIGEYKQANTLIQQTIDTFGISLQREMALLLVKLQLHDYTQVSRILSKYANNKEAIKHNPYPIKVTLKQDFFNINTAQKRFWDNFSGFKLNSYKILFYFAPYKVFDAQEAFSIIQEGGINIHIENLQEAKEILLRGQTISKVNRNIANAILETLQGDIRRANALLISATKNYPNHSILHYNLGLNYAQMGDFDHSYQHFIRAFHLNPKDLLAGIFALITSQLTHRDSTRLDNEVSQEFANLETTPQEREFFQTLLNFARDGTPKPLESLENKKSNVAIYYALNFVQNIALQDQNLLIESANGLKTLLPNDPLSNLLNLLAINYKDDPKSLALKLQGYYQDSIINKDPIYYGAAVVREMYIEIAYIIGTLHYVEQDLDNRLITEQKDVRGIIQALALSYIYLQEFEKSFTLYNSLIDDFKEQDTQTLFLAAVAAIGAGHTQNAATLLQLSKLEAPTNFETRIANGLLYLQENNYNAAASQFTALVNSGAVSEFFDFKIDVEKLQNKVKTSN
;
A
#
# COMPACT_ATOMS: atom_id res chain seq x y z
N MET A 1 -8.96 -11.02 -63.40
CA MET A 1 -8.60 -12.34 -62.84
C MET A 1 -7.86 -12.09 -61.54
N ILE A 2 -8.55 -12.46 -60.46
CA ILE A 2 -8.10 -12.68 -59.07
C ILE A 2 -7.90 -11.45 -58.17
N ASP A 3 -8.76 -11.47 -57.14
CA ASP A 3 -9.07 -10.54 -56.06
C ASP A 3 -8.04 -10.47 -54.91
N GLN A 4 -8.34 -9.51 -54.02
CA GLN A 4 -7.81 -9.23 -52.68
C GLN A 4 -7.90 -10.43 -51.71
N GLU A 5 -7.08 -10.45 -50.65
CA GLU A 5 -7.61 -10.61 -49.26
C GLU A 5 -6.57 -10.32 -48.15
N ASP A 6 -7.06 -9.57 -47.15
CA ASP A 6 -6.49 -9.28 -45.84
C ASP A 6 -6.51 -10.53 -44.94
N SER A 7 -5.38 -10.88 -44.31
CA SER A 7 -5.34 -11.91 -43.27
C SER A 7 -5.73 -11.33 -41.90
N LYS A 8 -7.04 -11.30 -41.62
CA LYS A 8 -7.57 -11.23 -40.25
C LYS A 8 -7.30 -12.56 -39.54
N GLN A 9 -6.58 -12.54 -38.41
CA GLN A 9 -6.60 -13.66 -37.46
C GLN A 9 -7.97 -13.70 -36.79
N VAL A 10 -8.84 -14.57 -37.29
CA VAL A 10 -10.10 -14.95 -36.66
C VAL A 10 -9.75 -15.86 -35.48
N ILE A 11 -9.98 -15.39 -34.26
CA ILE A 11 -10.07 -16.24 -33.07
C ILE A 11 -11.37 -17.02 -33.22
N HIS A 12 -11.28 -18.33 -33.40
CA HIS A 12 -12.42 -19.22 -33.31
C HIS A 12 -12.87 -19.27 -31.84
N LEU A 13 -14.06 -18.71 -31.58
CA LEU A 13 -14.80 -18.92 -30.35
C LEU A 13 -15.32 -20.36 -30.37
N ASP A 14 -15.02 -21.10 -29.31
CA ASP A 14 -15.60 -22.41 -29.05
C ASP A 14 -16.93 -22.15 -28.32
N ASP A 15 -18.04 -22.09 -29.07
CA ASP A 15 -19.38 -21.71 -28.61
C ASP A 15 -20.07 -22.79 -27.74
N GLY A 16 -19.30 -23.58 -27.00
CA GLY A 16 -19.76 -24.78 -26.28
C GLY A 16 -19.38 -24.87 -24.80
N LEU A 17 -18.90 -23.79 -24.18
CA LEU A 17 -18.48 -23.80 -22.77
C LEU A 17 -19.62 -23.35 -21.83
N ASP A 18 -20.42 -24.32 -21.38
CA ASP A 18 -21.31 -24.17 -20.23
C ASP A 18 -20.53 -24.51 -18.94
N ILE A 19 -19.93 -23.47 -18.36
CA ILE A 19 -19.05 -23.55 -17.17
C ILE A 19 -19.81 -24.09 -15.94
N LEU A 20 -21.13 -23.91 -15.86
CA LEU A 20 -21.93 -24.35 -14.72
C LEU A 20 -22.15 -25.86 -14.72
N GLN A 21 -22.28 -26.49 -15.88
CA GLN A 21 -22.49 -27.94 -15.98
C GLN A 21 -21.19 -28.74 -15.73
N ASP A 22 -20.04 -28.16 -16.05
CA ASP A 22 -18.71 -28.78 -15.89
C ASP A 22 -18.23 -28.76 -14.42
N ILE A 23 -18.75 -27.85 -13.60
CA ILE A 23 -18.50 -27.79 -12.15
C ILE A 23 -19.35 -28.83 -11.40
N LEU A 24 -20.59 -29.07 -11.85
CA LEU A 24 -21.57 -29.87 -11.10
C LEU A 24 -21.53 -31.38 -11.41
N THR A 25 -20.89 -31.83 -12.49
CA THR A 25 -20.99 -33.24 -12.96
C THR A 25 -19.66 -33.99 -13.09
N LYS A 26 -18.58 -33.52 -12.48
CA LYS A 26 -17.26 -34.12 -12.65
C LYS A 26 -17.12 -35.47 -11.93
N GLU A 27 -17.43 -36.56 -12.63
CA GLU A 27 -16.72 -37.83 -12.44
C GLU A 27 -15.24 -37.61 -12.78
N GLU A 28 -14.34 -38.13 -11.94
CA GLU A 28 -12.89 -37.94 -12.04
C GLU A 28 -12.35 -38.38 -13.42
N LYS A 29 -12.15 -37.42 -14.32
CA LYS A 29 -11.31 -37.61 -15.50
C LYS A 29 -9.83 -37.48 -15.11
N PRO A 30 -8.95 -38.30 -15.72
CA PRO A 30 -7.59 -38.49 -15.25
C PRO A 30 -6.80 -37.18 -15.30
N LYS A 31 -6.06 -36.92 -14.21
CA LYS A 31 -5.21 -35.74 -14.04
C LYS A 31 -4.33 -35.52 -15.27
N PRO A 32 -4.14 -34.27 -15.73
CA PRO A 32 -3.14 -33.97 -16.74
C PRO A 32 -1.79 -34.44 -16.23
N GLN A 33 -1.08 -35.21 -17.06
CA GLN A 33 0.21 -35.80 -16.71
C GLN A 33 1.14 -34.73 -16.17
N THR A 34 1.46 -34.86 -14.88
CA THR A 34 2.45 -34.03 -14.21
C THR A 34 3.81 -34.22 -14.88
N LYS A 35 4.76 -33.31 -14.62
CA LYS A 35 6.16 -33.50 -15.06
C LYS A 35 6.71 -34.86 -14.62
N TRP A 36 6.22 -35.39 -13.50
CA TRP A 36 6.53 -36.73 -12.99
C TRP A 36 5.92 -37.85 -13.82
N ASP A 37 4.68 -37.70 -14.29
CA ASP A 37 4.03 -38.70 -15.13
C ASP A 37 4.68 -38.79 -16.53
N LYS A 38 5.08 -37.65 -17.10
CA LYS A 38 5.88 -37.61 -18.35
C LYS A 38 7.26 -38.26 -18.17
N LEU A 39 7.87 -38.08 -16.99
CA LEU A 39 9.12 -38.74 -16.62
C LEU A 39 8.92 -40.27 -16.56
N GLN A 40 7.88 -40.74 -15.86
CA GLN A 40 7.56 -42.16 -15.74
C GLN A 40 7.25 -42.80 -17.08
N GLU A 41 6.54 -42.10 -17.96
CA GLU A 41 6.23 -42.57 -19.32
C GLU A 41 7.49 -42.63 -20.18
N PHE A 42 8.39 -41.65 -20.08
CA PHE A 42 9.72 -41.69 -20.69
C PHE A 42 10.53 -42.91 -20.21
N PHE A 43 10.56 -43.17 -18.90
CA PHE A 43 11.22 -44.34 -18.33
C PHE A 43 10.60 -45.67 -18.77
N ARG A 44 9.27 -45.72 -18.96
CA ARG A 44 8.55 -46.89 -19.49
C ARG A 44 8.84 -47.13 -20.97
N LYS A 45 8.80 -46.07 -21.80
CA LYS A 45 8.99 -46.13 -23.26
C LYS A 45 10.44 -46.43 -23.65
N HIS A 46 11.39 -46.04 -22.79
CA HIS A 46 12.82 -46.20 -22.99
C HIS A 46 13.46 -47.18 -22.01
N LYS A 47 12.68 -48.15 -21.51
CA LYS A 47 13.07 -49.10 -20.44
C LYS A 47 14.45 -49.74 -20.65
N LYS A 48 14.83 -50.11 -21.89
CA LYS A 48 16.16 -50.69 -22.16
C LYS A 48 17.30 -49.68 -22.01
N THR A 49 17.15 -48.46 -22.52
CA THR A 49 18.16 -47.40 -22.42
C THR A 49 18.20 -46.80 -21.01
N THR A 50 17.07 -46.71 -20.30
CA THR A 50 17.03 -46.22 -18.92
C THR A 50 17.55 -47.24 -17.91
N ILE A 51 17.34 -48.55 -18.13
CA ILE A 51 18.05 -49.59 -17.37
C ILE A 51 19.56 -49.49 -17.64
N SER A 52 19.97 -49.27 -18.90
CA SER A 52 21.39 -49.13 -19.24
C SER A 52 22.03 -47.90 -18.57
N LEU A 53 21.32 -46.76 -18.56
CA LEU A 53 21.78 -45.52 -17.94
C LEU A 53 21.80 -45.62 -16.41
N ALA A 54 20.78 -46.26 -15.81
CA ALA A 54 20.74 -46.52 -14.37
C ALA A 54 21.83 -47.50 -13.94
N LEU A 55 22.16 -48.49 -14.76
CA LEU A 55 23.28 -49.40 -14.53
C LEU A 55 24.62 -48.66 -14.62
N LEU A 56 24.77 -47.76 -15.60
CA LEU A 56 25.94 -46.89 -15.74
C LEU A 56 26.09 -45.92 -14.56
N LEU A 57 24.99 -45.33 -14.10
CA LEU A 57 24.96 -44.44 -12.95
C LEU A 57 25.23 -45.20 -11.64
N GLY A 58 24.76 -46.44 -11.54
CA GLY A 58 25.08 -47.36 -10.45
C GLY A 58 26.55 -47.77 -10.46
N ILE A 59 27.12 -48.10 -11.62
CA ILE A 59 28.56 -48.38 -11.76
C ILE A 59 29.38 -47.14 -11.42
N PHE A 60 28.93 -45.95 -11.83
CA PHE A 60 29.57 -44.69 -11.50
C PHE A 60 29.51 -44.40 -10.00
N MET A 61 28.37 -44.61 -9.34
CA MET A 61 28.23 -44.48 -7.89
C MET A 61 29.07 -45.49 -7.13
N VAL A 62 29.14 -46.75 -7.58
CA VAL A 62 30.01 -47.77 -7.00
C VAL A 62 31.49 -47.42 -7.22
N ALA A 63 31.85 -46.89 -8.39
CA ALA A 63 33.20 -46.38 -8.65
C ALA A 63 33.52 -45.16 -7.76
N LEU A 64 32.57 -44.25 -7.55
CA LEU A 64 32.72 -43.10 -6.66
C LEU A 64 32.89 -43.57 -5.20
N ILE A 65 32.07 -44.52 -4.74
CA ILE A 65 32.18 -45.12 -3.41
C ILE A 65 33.49 -45.91 -3.28
N PHE A 66 33.97 -46.57 -4.34
CA PHE A 66 35.25 -47.25 -4.35
C PHE A 66 36.43 -46.26 -4.35
N ILE A 67 36.31 -45.12 -5.03
CA ILE A 67 37.31 -44.03 -5.01
C ILE A 67 37.34 -43.35 -3.64
N ILE A 68 36.18 -43.06 -3.06
CA ILE A 68 36.04 -42.53 -1.71
C ILE A 68 36.54 -43.55 -0.68
N GLY A 69 36.21 -44.82 -0.89
CA GLY A 69 36.70 -45.95 -0.10
C GLY A 69 38.21 -46.11 -0.19
N GLN A 70 38.82 -45.97 -1.37
CA GLN A 70 40.28 -45.92 -1.58
C GLN A 70 40.90 -44.72 -0.86
N PHE A 71 40.24 -43.56 -0.87
CA PHE A 71 40.67 -42.38 -0.10
C PHE A 71 40.57 -42.60 1.43
N LEU A 72 39.59 -43.38 1.89
CA LEU A 72 39.34 -43.66 3.31
C LEU A 72 40.09 -44.90 3.84
N THR A 73 40.54 -45.81 2.96
CA THR A 73 41.24 -47.07 3.32
C THR A 73 42.72 -47.07 2.98
N GLN A 74 43.27 -45.96 2.48
CA GLN A 74 44.71 -45.73 2.59
C GLN A 74 45.06 -45.64 4.07
N GLU A 75 45.47 -46.77 4.65
CA GLU A 75 46.34 -46.76 5.82
C GLU A 75 47.53 -45.88 5.47
N THR A 76 47.52 -44.69 6.05
CA THR A 76 48.63 -43.78 5.98
C THR A 76 49.80 -44.45 6.70
N LYS A 77 50.66 -45.12 5.92
CA LYS A 77 52.07 -45.24 6.31
C LYS A 77 52.50 -43.84 6.73
N LYS A 78 53.00 -43.71 7.96
CA LYS A 78 53.60 -42.47 8.46
C LYS A 78 54.44 -41.87 7.34
N PRO A 79 54.09 -40.68 6.81
CA PRO A 79 54.88 -40.10 5.75
C PRO A 79 56.28 -39.81 6.28
N GLN A 80 57.28 -40.47 5.68
CA GLN A 80 58.62 -39.92 5.63
C GLN A 80 58.50 -38.50 5.08
N LYS A 81 59.17 -37.57 5.77
CA LYS A 81 59.28 -36.14 5.46
C LYS A 81 59.43 -35.92 3.95
N THR A 82 58.33 -35.61 3.30
CA THR A 82 58.32 -34.90 2.02
C THR A 82 58.00 -33.47 2.39
N THR A 83 58.89 -32.57 2.01
CA THR A 83 59.00 -31.19 2.49
C THR A 83 57.66 -30.47 2.38
N GLN A 84 56.92 -30.41 3.49
CA GLN A 84 55.90 -29.39 3.69
C GLN A 84 56.63 -28.06 3.59
N ILE A 85 56.39 -27.31 2.51
CA ILE A 85 56.44 -25.87 2.62
C ILE A 85 55.24 -25.53 3.50
N LEU A 86 55.47 -25.55 4.81
CA LEU A 86 54.60 -24.90 5.77
C LEU A 86 54.36 -23.48 5.22
N PRO A 87 53.13 -22.91 5.26
CA PRO A 87 53.03 -21.45 5.25
C PRO A 87 54.05 -20.97 6.28
N PRO A 88 54.92 -19.99 5.95
CA PRO A 88 56.05 -19.64 6.79
C PRO A 88 55.52 -19.56 8.20
N GLN A 89 56.04 -20.43 9.07
CA GLN A 89 55.63 -20.46 10.45
C GLN A 89 55.86 -19.02 10.90
N LEU A 90 54.77 -18.28 11.10
CA LEU A 90 54.88 -16.88 11.47
C LEU A 90 55.43 -16.93 12.88
N SER A 91 56.74 -16.93 12.98
CA SER A 91 57.42 -16.58 14.21
C SER A 91 57.08 -15.13 14.39
N ILE A 92 55.98 -14.88 15.10
CA ILE A 92 55.82 -13.64 15.82
C ILE A 92 57.01 -13.66 16.77
N GLN A 93 58.12 -13.05 16.35
CA GLN A 93 59.06 -12.54 17.32
C GLN A 93 58.19 -11.77 18.29
N LYS A 94 58.26 -12.14 19.58
CA LYS A 94 57.69 -11.32 20.65
C LYS A 94 58.04 -9.89 20.27
N GLY A 95 57.03 -9.11 19.86
CA GLY A 95 57.27 -7.71 19.51
C GLY A 95 58.02 -7.15 20.71
N GLY A 96 59.20 -6.57 20.46
CA GLY A 96 60.00 -6.02 21.54
C GLY A 96 59.10 -5.17 22.42
N ASP A 97 59.32 -5.24 23.75
CA ASP A 97 58.47 -4.60 24.75
C ASP A 97 57.92 -3.26 24.25
N ILE A 98 56.59 -3.19 24.13
CA ILE A 98 55.85 -2.06 23.58
C ILE A 98 56.29 -0.80 24.34
N ILE A 99 56.81 0.21 23.62
CA ILE A 99 57.04 1.53 24.20
C ILE A 99 55.67 2.17 24.36
N PRO A 100 55.14 2.40 25.58
CA PRO A 100 53.72 2.68 25.75
C PRO A 100 53.29 4.09 25.36
N ASP A 101 54.21 5.07 25.25
CA ASP A 101 53.87 6.47 24.98
C ASP A 101 55.09 7.32 24.56
N ALA A 102 54.83 8.42 23.84
CA ALA A 102 55.83 9.42 23.44
C ALA A 102 56.58 10.08 24.63
N GLU A 103 55.94 10.17 25.80
CA GLU A 103 56.54 10.70 27.04
C GLU A 103 57.69 9.79 27.54
N ASN A 104 57.68 8.52 27.16
CA ASN A 104 58.77 7.57 27.42
C ASN A 104 59.87 7.59 26.36
N LEU A 105 59.68 8.20 25.18
CA LEU A 105 60.68 8.17 24.12
C LEU A 105 61.95 8.93 24.52
N ASP A 106 61.81 10.13 25.10
CA ASP A 106 62.93 10.93 25.62
C ASP A 106 63.60 10.24 26.82
N ALA A 107 62.80 9.61 27.70
CA ALA A 107 63.33 8.84 28.83
C ALA A 107 64.09 7.58 28.37
N LEU A 108 63.60 6.88 27.35
CA LEU A 108 64.25 5.71 26.76
C LEU A 108 65.49 6.10 25.96
N LEU A 109 65.48 7.24 25.26
CA LEU A 109 66.67 7.82 24.63
C LEU A 109 67.73 8.20 25.68
N LYS A 110 67.34 8.85 26.78
CA LYS A 110 68.24 9.15 27.92
C LYS A 110 68.80 7.88 28.55
N LYS A 111 67.97 6.85 28.73
CA LYS A 111 68.38 5.53 29.23
C LYS A 111 69.33 4.82 28.26
N ALA A 112 69.07 4.86 26.96
CA ALA A 112 69.92 4.27 25.92
C ALA A 112 71.29 4.96 25.89
N ASN A 113 71.30 6.30 25.96
CA ASN A 113 72.52 7.11 26.06
C ASN A 113 73.32 6.79 27.34
N PHE A 114 72.64 6.64 28.48
CA PHE A 114 73.27 6.24 29.74
C PHE A 114 73.87 4.82 29.67
N LEU A 115 73.13 3.84 29.15
CA LEU A 115 73.62 2.46 28.97
C LEU A 115 74.81 2.40 28.00
N TYR A 116 74.78 3.19 26.93
CA TYR A 116 75.86 3.28 25.95
C TYR A 116 77.13 3.87 26.57
N SER A 117 76.99 4.97 27.32
CA SER A 117 78.11 5.63 28.01
C SER A 117 78.65 4.83 29.21
N SER A 118 77.81 4.00 29.85
CA SER A 118 78.21 3.12 30.97
C SER A 118 78.86 1.79 30.52
N GLY A 119 79.06 1.58 29.20
CA GLY A 119 79.73 0.40 28.66
C GLY A 119 78.80 -0.79 28.34
N ASN A 120 77.52 -0.71 28.70
CA ASN A 120 76.53 -1.75 28.39
C ASN A 120 75.93 -1.55 26.97
N LYS A 121 76.81 -1.62 25.97
CA LYS A 121 76.52 -1.23 24.58
C LYS A 121 75.45 -2.08 23.91
N GLN A 122 75.35 -3.36 24.27
CA GLN A 122 74.39 -4.28 23.64
C GLN A 122 72.95 -3.94 24.04
N GLU A 123 72.71 -3.65 25.32
CA GLU A 123 71.39 -3.20 25.81
C GLU A 123 71.03 -1.81 25.27
N ALA A 124 72.02 -0.93 25.10
CA ALA A 124 71.80 0.37 24.47
C ALA A 124 71.40 0.25 23.00
N LEU A 125 72.07 -0.63 22.23
CA LEU A 125 71.74 -0.88 20.82
C LEU A 125 70.36 -1.52 20.66
N ASP A 126 69.98 -2.45 21.54
CA ASP A 126 68.62 -3.00 21.59
C ASP A 126 67.58 -1.89 21.83
N LEU A 127 67.87 -0.98 22.77
CA LEU A 127 66.99 0.13 23.08
C LEU A 127 66.88 1.16 21.95
N TYR A 128 67.98 1.48 21.27
CA TYR A 128 67.95 2.32 20.06
C TYR A 128 67.17 1.67 18.92
N GLY A 129 67.32 0.36 18.72
CA GLY A 129 66.53 -0.39 17.74
C GLY A 129 65.03 -0.32 18.03
N LYS A 130 64.63 -0.48 19.30
CA LYS A 130 63.23 -0.33 19.74
C LYS A 130 62.69 1.08 19.46
N ILE A 131 63.48 2.13 19.74
CA ILE A 131 63.10 3.53 19.50
C ILE A 131 62.95 3.82 17.98
N SER A 132 63.87 3.30 17.16
CA SER A 132 63.81 3.45 15.70
C SER A 132 62.59 2.78 15.11
N ASN A 133 62.32 1.52 15.50
CA ASN A 133 61.17 0.76 15.01
C ASN A 133 59.84 1.41 15.42
N TYR A 134 59.74 1.93 16.64
CA TYR A 134 58.56 2.66 17.11
C TYR A 134 58.33 3.95 16.29
N SER A 135 59.39 4.73 16.07
CA SER A 135 59.29 5.98 15.29
C SER A 135 58.90 5.72 13.82
N GLU A 136 59.44 4.65 13.23
CA GLU A 136 59.10 4.21 11.88
C GLU A 136 57.67 3.65 11.80
N GLY A 137 57.23 2.90 12.80
CA GLY A 137 55.87 2.37 12.92
C GLY A 137 54.83 3.48 12.98
N LEU A 138 55.02 4.43 13.90
CA LEU A 138 54.14 5.60 14.06
C LEU A 138 54.10 6.47 12.80
N SER A 139 55.26 6.71 12.16
CA SER A 139 55.30 7.43 10.88
C SER A 139 54.55 6.69 9.78
N SER A 140 54.64 5.36 9.73
CA SER A 140 53.96 4.53 8.73
C SER A 140 52.45 4.54 8.95
N TYR A 141 52.00 4.46 10.21
CA TYR A 141 50.58 4.60 10.56
C TYR A 141 50.03 5.96 10.13
N ASN A 142 50.68 7.06 10.52
CA ASN A 142 50.24 8.42 10.18
C ASN A 142 50.22 8.66 8.67
N LEU A 143 51.22 8.12 7.94
CA LEU A 143 51.24 8.15 6.48
C LEU A 143 50.04 7.38 5.89
N GLY A 144 49.74 6.20 6.43
CA GLY A 144 48.57 5.41 6.03
C GLY A 144 47.26 6.16 6.23
N VAL A 145 47.09 6.84 7.37
CA VAL A 145 45.90 7.67 7.64
C VAL A 145 45.77 8.79 6.62
N ALA A 146 46.85 9.56 6.36
CA ALA A 146 46.85 10.63 5.37
C ALA A 146 46.53 10.12 3.96
N GLN A 147 47.13 8.99 3.55
CA GLN A 147 46.85 8.36 2.26
C GLN A 147 45.40 7.86 2.16
N MET A 148 44.82 7.38 3.25
CA MET A 148 43.42 6.95 3.28
C MET A 148 42.46 8.15 3.12
N GLU A 149 42.76 9.30 3.75
CA GLU A 149 42.01 10.55 3.57
C GLU A 149 42.06 11.06 2.12
N GLU A 150 43.20 10.89 1.45
CA GLU A 150 43.37 11.18 0.01
C GLU A 150 42.73 10.11 -0.91
N LYS A 151 42.06 9.09 -0.34
CA LYS A 151 41.47 7.95 -1.06
C LYS A 151 42.50 7.10 -1.81
N SER A 152 43.78 7.20 -1.45
CA SER A 152 44.86 6.38 -1.97
C SER A 152 44.92 5.04 -1.23
N TYR A 153 43.84 4.25 -1.36
CA TYR A 153 43.63 3.04 -0.55
C TYR A 153 44.71 1.98 -0.72
N ALA A 154 45.31 1.86 -1.92
CA ALA A 154 46.40 0.91 -2.17
C ALA A 154 47.64 1.26 -1.36
N ASN A 155 48.09 2.52 -1.43
CA ASN A 155 49.26 3.00 -0.69
C ASN A 155 48.98 3.01 0.82
N ALA A 156 47.79 3.45 1.22
CA ALA A 156 47.38 3.44 2.63
C ALA A 156 47.45 2.04 3.23
N MET A 157 46.95 1.02 2.52
CA MET A 157 47.01 -0.37 2.95
C MET A 157 48.45 -0.87 3.12
N GLU A 158 49.38 -0.50 2.23
CA GLU A 158 50.81 -0.84 2.38
C GLU A 158 51.44 -0.15 3.60
N SER A 159 51.14 1.13 3.82
CA SER A 159 51.60 1.88 4.98
C SER A 159 51.07 1.29 6.30
N PHE A 160 49.79 0.89 6.32
CA PHE A 160 49.21 0.19 7.48
C PHE A 160 49.82 -1.20 7.68
N GLN A 161 50.09 -1.97 6.61
CA GLN A 161 50.81 -3.24 6.72
C GLN A 161 52.17 -3.03 7.39
N LYS A 162 52.92 -2.01 6.96
CA LYS A 162 54.22 -1.69 7.55
C LYS A 162 54.10 -1.31 9.03
N ALA A 163 53.07 -0.55 9.42
CA ALA A 163 52.79 -0.25 10.82
C ALA A 163 52.49 -1.52 11.64
N ILE A 164 51.68 -2.44 11.11
CA ILE A 164 51.35 -3.74 11.74
C ILE A 164 52.63 -4.55 11.99
N ASP A 165 53.48 -4.66 10.95
CA ASP A 165 54.74 -5.41 10.99
C ASP A 165 55.68 -4.85 12.07
N LEU A 166 55.74 -3.52 12.20
CA LEU A 166 56.56 -2.82 13.20
C LEU A 166 55.95 -2.79 14.62
N GLY A 167 54.70 -3.24 14.79
CA GLY A 167 54.07 -3.34 16.10
C GLY A 167 53.19 -2.16 16.52
N GLU A 168 53.01 -1.18 15.65
CA GLU A 168 52.30 0.06 15.97
C GLU A 168 50.79 -0.10 15.79
N ASP A 169 50.03 0.16 16.86
CA ASP A 169 48.56 0.19 16.88
C ASP A 169 47.91 -0.96 16.10
N ARG A 170 48.44 -2.18 16.26
CA ARG A 170 48.17 -3.32 15.37
C ARG A 170 46.69 -3.59 15.11
N VAL A 171 45.82 -3.42 16.11
CA VAL A 171 44.36 -3.58 15.94
C VAL A 171 43.80 -2.50 15.01
N ILE A 172 44.14 -1.23 15.25
CA ILE A 172 43.66 -0.07 14.50
C ILE A 172 44.23 -0.09 13.08
N SER A 173 45.54 -0.31 12.94
CA SER A 173 46.22 -0.46 11.65
C SER A 173 45.63 -1.60 10.83
N SER A 174 45.29 -2.73 11.47
CA SER A 174 44.62 -3.86 10.81
C SER A 174 43.20 -3.50 10.37
N LEU A 175 42.40 -2.83 11.20
CA LEU A 175 41.06 -2.39 10.82
C LEU A 175 41.10 -1.37 9.66
N ASN A 176 42.03 -0.42 9.67
CA ASN A 176 42.20 0.55 8.59
C ASN A 176 42.66 -0.12 7.29
N ALA A 177 43.58 -1.09 7.36
CA ALA A 177 43.99 -1.89 6.21
C ALA A 177 42.83 -2.75 5.66
N ALA A 178 41.97 -3.29 6.55
CA ALA A 178 40.75 -3.98 6.14
C ALA A 178 39.83 -3.02 5.37
N VAL A 179 39.56 -1.82 5.90
CA VAL A 179 38.74 -0.82 5.20
C VAL A 179 39.32 -0.45 3.84
N CYS A 180 40.64 -0.27 3.73
CA CYS A 180 41.30 -0.05 2.44
C CYS A 180 41.08 -1.22 1.47
N ALA A 181 41.25 -2.46 1.95
CA ALA A 181 40.99 -3.66 1.14
C ALA A 181 39.52 -3.76 0.69
N LEU A 182 38.57 -3.30 1.52
CA LEU A 182 37.15 -3.21 1.18
C LEU A 182 36.93 -2.23 0.01
N TYR A 183 37.47 -1.01 0.09
CA TYR A 183 37.38 -0.02 -1.00
C TYR A 183 38.07 -0.46 -2.29
N LEU A 184 39.08 -1.32 -2.19
CA LEU A 184 39.78 -1.91 -3.34
C LEU A 184 39.09 -3.16 -3.90
N ASN A 185 37.96 -3.59 -3.34
CA ASN A 185 37.27 -4.84 -3.69
C ASN A 185 38.16 -6.09 -3.57
N GLN A 186 38.96 -6.18 -2.49
CA GLN A 186 39.90 -7.27 -2.24
C GLN A 186 39.42 -8.14 -1.04
N PRO A 187 38.42 -9.01 -1.22
CA PRO A 187 37.75 -9.71 -0.10
C PRO A 187 38.68 -10.62 0.71
N LEU A 188 39.66 -11.25 0.07
CA LEU A 188 40.66 -12.08 0.78
C LEU A 188 41.56 -11.24 1.68
N LYS A 189 41.98 -10.05 1.22
CA LYS A 189 42.78 -9.14 2.04
C LYS A 189 41.94 -8.51 3.15
N PHE A 190 40.69 -8.15 2.86
CA PHE A 190 39.74 -7.69 3.86
C PHE A 190 39.64 -8.71 5.02
N GLN A 191 39.41 -9.98 4.70
CA GLN A 191 39.34 -11.04 5.71
C GLN A 191 40.67 -11.28 6.43
N TYR A 192 41.80 -11.22 5.70
CA TYR A 192 43.14 -11.32 6.31
C TYR A 192 43.36 -10.24 7.38
N TYR A 193 43.07 -8.99 7.05
CA TYR A 193 43.25 -7.88 7.99
C TYR A 193 42.27 -7.92 9.16
N LEU A 194 41.03 -8.37 8.97
CA LEU A 194 40.11 -8.60 10.08
C LEU A 194 40.60 -9.68 11.05
N ASN A 195 41.17 -10.77 10.53
CA ASN A 195 41.75 -11.82 11.37
C ASN A 195 42.96 -11.30 12.16
N LEU A 196 43.77 -10.41 11.57
CA LEU A 196 44.85 -9.74 12.31
C LEU A 196 44.30 -8.82 13.40
N ALA A 197 43.26 -8.04 13.11
CA ALA A 197 42.61 -7.18 14.11
C ALA A 197 42.11 -7.99 15.30
N GLU A 198 41.41 -9.11 15.06
CA GLU A 198 40.95 -10.03 16.10
C GLU A 198 42.12 -10.66 16.88
N THR A 199 43.16 -11.12 16.18
CA THR A 199 44.35 -11.74 16.79
C THR A 199 45.05 -10.78 17.76
N TYR A 200 45.13 -9.50 17.42
CA TYR A 200 45.79 -8.49 18.25
C TYR A 200 44.87 -7.82 19.26
N LEU A 201 43.56 -8.07 19.21
CA LEU A 201 42.57 -7.44 20.07
C LEU A 201 42.85 -7.56 21.58
N PRO A 202 43.30 -8.72 22.13
CA PRO A 202 43.60 -8.84 23.55
C PRO A 202 44.69 -7.87 24.06
N TYR A 203 45.60 -7.42 23.17
CA TYR A 203 46.66 -6.48 23.53
C TYR A 203 46.16 -5.04 23.63
N ALA A 204 44.96 -4.74 23.11
CA ALA A 204 44.32 -3.43 23.21
C ALA A 204 43.45 -3.27 24.47
N GLY A 205 43.39 -4.25 25.37
CA GLY A 205 42.47 -4.29 26.53
C GLY A 205 42.55 -3.09 27.49
N ASN A 206 43.70 -2.44 27.56
CA ASN A 206 43.92 -1.27 28.41
C ASN A 206 43.62 0.07 27.71
N LEU A 207 43.34 0.06 26.40
CA LEU A 207 43.05 1.28 25.66
C LEU A 207 41.62 1.75 25.98
N PRO A 208 41.39 3.07 26.15
CA PRO A 208 40.04 3.61 26.30
C PRO A 208 39.08 3.19 25.17
N LEU A 209 39.62 2.94 23.98
CA LEU A 209 38.92 2.56 22.75
C LEU A 209 38.58 1.07 22.65
N TYR A 210 39.00 0.24 23.60
CA TYR A 210 38.91 -1.22 23.49
C TYR A 210 37.51 -1.71 23.12
N SER A 211 36.46 -1.26 23.83
CA SER A 211 35.07 -1.64 23.53
C SER A 211 34.69 -1.33 22.08
N TYR A 212 35.09 -0.17 21.57
CA TYR A 212 34.77 0.23 20.19
C TYR A 212 35.54 -0.60 19.16
N LEU A 213 36.82 -0.89 19.39
CA LEU A 213 37.64 -1.74 18.52
C LEU A 213 37.14 -3.19 18.50
N TYR A 214 36.72 -3.71 19.64
CA TYR A 214 36.09 -5.03 19.76
C TYR A 214 34.80 -5.06 18.93
N ALA A 215 33.95 -4.04 19.08
CA ALA A 215 32.71 -3.94 18.35
C ALA A 215 32.92 -3.86 16.82
N LEU A 216 33.86 -3.02 16.36
CA LEU A 216 34.17 -2.86 14.95
C LEU A 216 34.70 -4.15 14.32
N THR A 217 35.62 -4.83 15.01
CA THR A 217 36.20 -6.10 14.54
C THR A 217 35.10 -7.12 14.29
N HIS A 218 34.23 -7.35 15.27
CA HIS A 218 33.15 -8.32 15.14
C HIS A 218 32.03 -7.84 14.21
N TYR A 219 31.75 -6.55 14.13
CA TYR A 219 30.80 -5.99 13.16
C TYR A 219 31.23 -6.32 11.72
N TYR A 220 32.49 -6.07 11.36
CA TYR A 220 32.99 -6.36 10.02
C TYR A 220 33.12 -7.85 9.72
N GLN A 221 33.28 -8.69 10.74
CA GLN A 221 33.21 -10.16 10.60
C GLN A 221 31.78 -10.69 10.43
N GLY A 222 30.75 -9.86 10.63
CA GLY A 222 29.35 -10.28 10.63
C GLY A 222 28.87 -10.87 11.96
N ASN A 223 29.69 -10.82 13.00
CA ASN A 223 29.39 -11.28 14.36
C ASN A 223 28.61 -10.20 15.14
N TYR A 224 27.44 -9.79 14.63
CA TYR A 224 26.71 -8.62 15.13
C TYR A 224 26.29 -8.70 16.61
N PHE A 225 25.99 -9.90 17.12
CA PHE A 225 25.66 -10.08 18.54
C PHE A 225 26.85 -9.79 19.45
N GLU A 226 28.07 -10.16 19.02
CA GLU A 226 29.29 -9.85 19.77
C GLU A 226 29.65 -8.37 19.70
N ALA A 227 29.27 -7.69 18.63
CA ALA A 227 29.42 -6.24 18.53
C ALA A 227 28.47 -5.48 19.48
N PHE A 228 27.28 -6.00 19.80
CA PHE A 228 26.30 -5.28 20.62
C PHE A 228 26.74 -5.03 22.07
N SER A 229 27.33 -6.03 22.72
CA SER A 229 27.69 -5.98 24.14
C SER A 229 28.62 -4.78 24.48
N PRO A 230 29.75 -4.60 23.80
CA PRO A 230 30.66 -3.48 24.07
C PRO A 230 30.11 -2.11 23.61
N LEU A 231 29.23 -2.06 22.61
CA LEU A 231 28.60 -0.79 22.18
C LEU A 231 27.59 -0.27 23.21
N THR A 232 26.89 -1.18 23.88
CA THR A 232 25.93 -0.85 24.95
C THR A 232 26.61 -0.58 26.31
N HIS A 233 27.83 -1.09 26.50
CA HIS A 233 28.64 -0.91 27.69
C HIS A 233 30.05 -0.41 27.31
N PRO A 234 30.18 0.84 26.81
CA PRO A 234 31.46 1.35 26.38
C PRO A 234 32.41 1.54 27.57
N SER A 235 33.68 1.18 27.39
CA SER A 235 34.74 1.34 28.40
C SER A 235 35.17 2.79 28.63
N SER A 236 34.82 3.71 27.72
CA SER A 236 35.09 5.14 27.82
C SER A 236 34.13 5.97 26.97
N SER A 237 34.18 7.30 27.12
CA SER A 237 33.41 8.25 26.29
C SER A 237 34.10 8.60 24.95
N TYR A 238 35.29 8.07 24.68
CA TYR A 238 35.94 8.28 23.39
C TYR A 238 35.13 7.61 22.26
N TYR A 239 35.02 8.29 21.12
CA TYR A 239 34.20 7.85 19.98
C TYR A 239 32.72 7.59 20.31
N GLN A 240 32.16 8.24 21.33
CA GLN A 240 30.78 8.02 21.74
C GLN A 240 29.78 8.22 20.59
N GLU A 241 30.00 9.24 19.76
CA GLU A 241 29.15 9.54 18.60
C GLU A 241 29.20 8.40 17.56
N GLN A 242 30.41 7.91 17.24
CA GLN A 242 30.60 6.81 16.29
C GLN A 242 30.07 5.48 16.86
N ASN A 243 30.20 5.27 18.18
CA ASN A 243 29.58 4.17 18.89
C ASN A 243 28.05 4.22 18.76
N ASN A 244 27.44 5.37 19.07
CA ASN A 244 26.00 5.58 18.94
C ASN A 244 25.51 5.35 17.51
N LEU A 245 26.24 5.83 16.49
CA LEU A 245 25.91 5.62 15.09
C LEU A 245 25.93 4.13 14.70
N LEU A 246 26.97 3.39 15.09
CA LEU A 246 27.09 1.97 14.81
C LEU A 246 26.00 1.16 15.54
N LEU A 247 25.77 1.46 16.82
CA LEU A 247 24.73 0.83 17.63
C LEU A 247 23.33 1.12 17.07
N SER A 248 23.07 2.35 16.65
CA SER A 248 21.82 2.75 15.98
C SER A 248 21.63 1.97 14.68
N SER A 249 22.69 1.85 13.87
CA SER A 249 22.67 1.10 12.61
C SER A 249 22.36 -0.38 12.84
N LEU A 250 22.95 -1.00 13.87
CA LEU A 250 22.65 -2.37 14.27
C LEU A 250 21.20 -2.53 14.73
N TYR A 251 20.69 -1.64 15.58
CA TYR A 251 19.28 -1.66 15.96
C TYR A 251 18.36 -1.54 14.74
N ALA A 252 18.68 -0.65 13.80
CA ALA A 252 17.89 -0.46 12.57
C ALA A 252 17.95 -1.68 11.62
N TYR A 253 19.11 -2.36 11.56
CA TYR A 253 19.32 -3.59 10.80
C TYR A 253 18.43 -4.72 11.33
N PHE A 254 18.35 -4.88 12.65
CA PHE A 254 17.43 -5.83 13.31
C PHE A 254 16.00 -5.29 13.48
N ASN A 255 15.64 -4.25 12.71
CA ASN A 255 14.31 -3.62 12.66
C ASN A 255 13.81 -3.07 14.01
N ASN A 256 14.70 -2.80 14.97
CA ASN A 256 14.40 -2.11 16.21
C ASN A 256 14.54 -0.58 16.05
N ASN A 257 13.68 -0.01 15.20
CA ASN A 257 13.79 1.39 14.77
C ASN A 257 13.64 2.39 15.92
N ARG A 258 12.88 2.06 16.97
CA ARG A 258 12.74 2.93 18.15
C ARG A 258 14.04 3.04 18.94
N LYS A 259 14.71 1.92 19.24
CA LYS A 259 16.03 1.95 19.90
C LYS A 259 17.10 2.59 19.02
N ALA A 260 17.04 2.34 17.71
CA ALA A 260 17.93 2.99 16.75
C ALA A 260 17.79 4.52 16.82
N LEU A 261 16.55 5.01 16.80
CA LEU A 261 16.25 6.43 16.90
C LEU A 261 16.69 7.00 18.25
N GLU A 262 16.31 6.37 19.36
CA GLU A 262 16.71 6.78 20.71
C GLU A 262 18.23 6.91 20.85
N THR A 263 18.97 5.95 20.28
CA THR A 263 20.44 5.93 20.34
C THR A 263 21.05 7.08 19.55
N LEU A 264 20.65 7.28 18.29
CA LEU A 264 21.23 8.32 17.43
C LEU A 264 20.78 9.73 17.83
N ASN A 265 19.61 9.87 18.46
CA ASN A 265 19.08 11.17 18.86
C ASN A 265 19.90 11.84 19.99
N LYS A 266 20.74 11.06 20.69
CA LYS A 266 21.73 11.58 21.66
C LYS A 266 22.71 12.56 21.01
N ASP A 267 22.97 12.40 19.71
CA ASP A 267 23.91 13.20 18.93
C ASP A 267 23.18 14.09 17.90
N SER A 268 21.90 14.42 18.15
CA SER A 268 21.02 15.14 17.21
C SER A 268 21.49 16.57 16.87
N GLU A 269 22.38 17.15 17.65
CA GLU A 269 23.00 18.45 17.35
C GLU A 269 23.96 18.37 16.17
N ASN A 270 24.54 17.20 15.86
CA ASN A 270 25.44 17.04 14.72
C ASN A 270 24.64 16.93 13.40
N PRO A 271 24.81 17.87 12.45
CA PRO A 271 24.11 17.84 11.19
C PRO A 271 24.34 16.57 10.36
N ASN A 272 25.49 15.91 10.52
CA ASN A 272 25.83 14.67 9.81
C ASN A 272 24.86 13.52 10.12
N HIS A 273 24.11 13.59 11.22
CA HIS A 273 23.13 12.56 11.61
C HIS A 273 21.70 12.86 11.18
N TRP A 274 21.39 14.10 10.79
CA TRP A 274 20.01 14.51 10.50
C TRP A 274 19.34 13.66 9.42
N PHE A 275 20.07 13.28 8.38
CA PHE A 275 19.52 12.43 7.32
C PHE A 275 19.14 11.04 7.84
N ASN A 276 20.03 10.41 8.62
CA ASN A 276 19.78 9.08 9.19
C ASN A 276 18.66 9.13 10.22
N LEU A 277 18.62 10.16 11.07
CA LEU A 277 17.51 10.42 11.98
C LEU A 277 16.20 10.56 11.20
N ALA A 278 16.20 11.29 10.10
CA ALA A 278 15.00 11.45 9.28
C ALA A 278 14.50 10.12 8.68
N LEU A 279 15.41 9.28 8.19
CA LEU A 279 15.07 7.94 7.72
C LEU A 279 14.50 7.07 8.85
N LEU A 280 15.04 7.17 10.06
CA LEU A 280 14.52 6.45 11.25
C LEU A 280 13.13 6.96 11.65
N TYR A 281 12.90 8.27 11.67
CA TYR A 281 11.57 8.85 11.88
C TYR A 281 10.57 8.36 10.83
N ALA A 282 10.96 8.34 9.54
CA ALA A 282 10.10 7.82 8.47
C ALA A 282 9.77 6.33 8.68
N ARG A 283 10.73 5.49 9.11
CA ARG A 283 10.50 4.06 9.40
C ARG A 283 9.51 3.80 10.54
N ILE A 284 9.32 4.75 11.44
CA ILE A 284 8.34 4.63 12.53
C ILE A 284 7.02 5.39 12.25
N GLY A 285 6.87 5.97 11.05
CA GLY A 285 5.67 6.70 10.63
C GLY A 285 5.63 8.18 11.04
N GLU A 286 6.70 8.71 11.63
CA GLU A 286 6.81 10.11 12.06
C GLU A 286 7.24 11.01 10.88
N TYR A 287 6.39 11.06 9.86
CA TYR A 287 6.73 11.68 8.57
C TYR A 287 6.94 13.20 8.63
N LYS A 288 6.31 13.90 9.59
CA LYS A 288 6.48 15.35 9.77
C LYS A 288 7.91 15.68 10.22
N GLN A 289 8.40 14.95 11.23
CA GLN A 289 9.76 15.07 11.76
C GLN A 289 10.79 14.65 10.70
N ALA A 290 10.52 13.54 9.98
CA ALA A 290 11.34 13.12 8.87
C ALA A 290 11.44 14.21 7.78
N ASN A 291 10.33 14.83 7.41
CA ASN A 291 10.32 15.91 6.43
C ASN A 291 11.18 17.11 6.88
N THR A 292 11.03 17.54 8.14
CA THR A 292 11.81 18.67 8.68
C THR A 292 13.31 18.38 8.61
N LEU A 293 13.75 17.21 9.08
CA LEU A 293 15.16 16.85 9.10
C LEU A 293 15.74 16.64 7.68
N ILE A 294 14.98 16.07 6.74
CA ILE A 294 15.43 15.96 5.34
C ILE A 294 15.62 17.35 4.73
N GLN A 295 14.69 18.29 4.96
CA GLN A 295 14.82 19.65 4.46
C GLN A 295 16.04 20.36 5.06
N GLN A 296 16.21 20.30 6.39
CA GLN A 296 17.41 20.82 7.06
C GLN A 296 18.71 20.22 6.51
N THR A 297 18.72 18.91 6.24
CA THR A 297 19.86 18.24 5.63
C THR A 297 20.14 18.77 4.22
N ILE A 298 19.11 18.99 3.40
CA ILE A 298 19.25 19.54 2.05
C ILE A 298 19.76 20.99 2.10
N ASP A 299 19.28 21.79 3.04
CA ASP A 299 19.70 23.18 3.22
C ASP A 299 21.17 23.26 3.64
N THR A 300 21.62 22.38 4.54
CA THR A 300 23.01 22.36 5.05
C THR A 300 24.00 21.73 4.07
N PHE A 301 23.66 20.59 3.47
CA PHE A 301 24.61 19.78 2.68
C PHE A 301 24.30 19.75 1.18
N GLY A 302 23.30 20.51 0.73
CA GLY A 302 22.86 20.54 -0.65
C GLY A 302 21.98 19.36 -1.07
N ILE A 303 21.54 19.43 -2.32
CA ILE A 303 20.67 18.43 -2.94
C ILE A 303 21.48 17.20 -3.38
N SER A 304 20.93 16.01 -3.14
CA SER A 304 21.39 14.76 -3.75
C SER A 304 20.20 13.90 -4.17
N LEU A 305 20.40 12.99 -5.13
CA LEU A 305 19.36 12.05 -5.56
C LEU A 305 18.77 11.27 -4.37
N GLN A 306 19.62 10.84 -3.45
CA GLN A 306 19.20 10.13 -2.25
C GLN A 306 18.30 10.98 -1.35
N ARG A 307 18.69 12.23 -1.07
CA ARG A 307 17.88 13.12 -0.21
C ARG A 307 16.55 13.48 -0.86
N GLU A 308 16.54 13.77 -2.16
CA GLU A 308 15.30 14.11 -2.87
C GLU A 308 14.37 12.91 -3.05
N MET A 309 14.88 11.70 -3.29
CA MET A 309 14.03 10.51 -3.36
C MET A 309 13.50 10.11 -1.98
N ALA A 310 14.26 10.28 -0.90
CA ALA A 310 13.72 10.13 0.46
C ALA A 310 12.62 11.16 0.74
N LEU A 311 12.86 12.43 0.36
CA LEU A 311 11.86 13.50 0.50
C LEU A 311 10.59 13.19 -0.29
N LEU A 312 10.71 12.70 -1.52
CA LEU A 312 9.59 12.29 -2.37
C LEU A 312 8.69 11.28 -1.65
N LEU A 313 9.26 10.22 -1.06
CA LEU A 313 8.49 9.19 -0.37
C LEU A 313 7.83 9.72 0.90
N VAL A 314 8.53 10.57 1.66
CA VAL A 314 7.95 11.24 2.84
C VAL A 314 6.82 12.18 2.42
N LYS A 315 6.96 12.89 1.30
CA LYS A 315 5.92 13.78 0.75
C LYS A 315 4.69 13.04 0.25
N LEU A 316 4.87 11.85 -0.33
CA LEU A 316 3.76 10.95 -0.64
C LEU A 316 2.97 10.57 0.62
N GLN A 317 3.66 10.19 1.70
CA GLN A 317 3.02 9.83 2.98
C GLN A 317 2.38 11.02 3.72
N LEU A 318 2.86 12.25 3.45
CA LEU A 318 2.25 13.50 3.92
C LEU A 318 1.15 14.03 2.98
N HIS A 319 0.87 13.35 1.86
CA HIS A 319 -0.11 13.76 0.84
C HIS A 319 0.19 15.15 0.22
N ASP A 320 1.46 15.56 0.21
CA ASP A 320 1.92 16.82 -0.38
C ASP A 320 2.24 16.61 -1.87
N TYR A 321 1.17 16.45 -2.66
CA TYR A 321 1.28 16.13 -4.09
C TYR A 321 1.96 17.22 -4.92
N THR A 322 1.94 18.46 -4.43
CA THR A 322 2.68 19.58 -5.02
C THR A 322 4.17 19.28 -5.05
N GLN A 323 4.73 18.90 -3.90
CA GLN A 323 6.16 18.57 -3.82
C GLN A 323 6.50 17.26 -4.51
N VAL A 324 5.61 16.26 -4.44
CA VAL A 324 5.76 14.98 -5.16
C VAL A 324 5.88 15.23 -6.66
N SER A 325 4.94 15.94 -7.27
CA SER A 325 4.96 16.25 -8.69
C SER A 325 6.21 17.04 -9.09
N ARG A 326 6.60 18.03 -8.28
CA ARG A 326 7.81 18.84 -8.52
C ARG A 326 9.08 18.00 -8.55
N ILE A 327 9.28 17.12 -7.57
CA ILE A 327 10.47 16.26 -7.50
C ILE A 327 10.49 15.26 -8.67
N LEU A 328 9.36 14.62 -8.97
CA LEU A 328 9.28 13.68 -10.09
C LEU A 328 9.57 14.37 -11.42
N SER A 329 8.96 15.53 -11.67
CA SER A 329 9.15 16.31 -12.90
C SER A 329 10.62 16.70 -13.11
N LYS A 330 11.34 17.06 -12.03
CA LYS A 330 12.77 17.39 -12.07
C LYS A 330 13.61 16.23 -12.61
N TYR A 331 13.27 15.00 -12.25
CA TYR A 331 14.03 13.80 -12.61
C TYR A 331 13.49 13.06 -13.83
N ALA A 332 12.37 13.50 -14.40
CA ALA A 332 11.60 12.69 -15.33
C ALA A 332 12.33 12.33 -16.65
N ASN A 333 13.28 13.18 -17.05
CA ASN A 333 14.13 12.95 -18.24
C ASN A 333 15.56 12.52 -17.90
N ASN A 334 15.88 12.33 -16.61
CA ASN A 334 17.21 11.94 -16.15
C ASN A 334 17.31 10.40 -16.03
N LYS A 335 17.68 9.75 -17.14
CA LYS A 335 17.80 8.28 -17.22
C LYS A 335 18.73 7.69 -16.17
N GLU A 336 19.85 8.37 -15.88
CA GLU A 336 20.83 7.90 -14.89
C GLU A 336 20.25 7.95 -13.47
N ALA A 337 19.58 9.04 -13.10
CA ALA A 337 18.92 9.14 -11.80
C ALA A 337 17.80 8.11 -11.63
N ILE A 338 17.03 7.85 -12.68
CA ILE A 338 15.96 6.85 -12.68
C ILE A 338 16.54 5.44 -12.49
N LYS A 339 17.58 5.08 -13.26
CA LYS A 339 18.26 3.78 -13.15
C LYS A 339 18.83 3.58 -11.75
N HIS A 340 19.41 4.63 -11.17
CA HIS A 340 20.04 4.63 -9.86
C HIS A 340 19.11 5.10 -8.72
N ASN A 341 17.78 4.98 -8.88
CA ASN A 341 16.84 5.26 -7.80
C ASN A 341 17.24 4.47 -6.52
N PRO A 342 17.56 5.16 -5.41
CA PRO A 342 18.01 4.54 -4.17
C PRO A 342 16.87 3.92 -3.35
N TYR A 343 15.62 4.27 -3.64
CA TYR A 343 14.44 3.79 -2.92
C TYR A 343 13.37 3.32 -3.91
N PRO A 344 13.60 2.22 -4.64
CA PRO A 344 12.55 1.64 -5.46
C PRO A 344 11.39 1.24 -4.56
N ILE A 345 10.16 1.44 -5.04
CA ILE A 345 8.95 1.08 -4.31
C ILE A 345 8.25 -0.09 -4.99
N LYS A 346 7.44 -0.79 -4.20
CA LYS A 346 6.44 -1.75 -4.66
C LYS A 346 5.09 -1.31 -4.13
N VAL A 347 4.11 -1.15 -5.01
CA VAL A 347 2.74 -0.81 -4.66
C VAL A 347 2.12 -1.98 -3.89
N THR A 348 1.40 -1.66 -2.84
CA THR A 348 0.73 -2.63 -1.97
C THR A 348 -0.65 -2.13 -1.60
N LEU A 349 -1.50 -3.03 -1.16
CA LEU A 349 -2.74 -2.63 -0.49
C LEU A 349 -2.45 -2.21 0.95
N LYS A 350 -3.20 -1.20 1.42
CA LYS A 350 -3.07 -0.62 2.75
C LYS A 350 -3.47 -1.65 3.81
N GLN A 351 -2.49 -2.13 4.58
CA GLN A 351 -2.68 -3.24 5.51
C GLN A 351 -3.75 -2.96 6.59
N ASP A 352 -3.84 -1.70 7.02
CA ASP A 352 -4.80 -1.27 8.03
C ASP A 352 -6.26 -1.45 7.60
N PHE A 353 -6.55 -1.42 6.29
CA PHE A 353 -7.89 -1.61 5.76
C PHE A 353 -8.37 -3.06 5.94
N PHE A 354 -7.45 -4.03 5.77
CA PHE A 354 -7.76 -5.47 5.81
C PHE A 354 -7.47 -6.15 7.14
N ASN A 355 -6.89 -5.43 8.10
CA ASN A 355 -6.69 -5.94 9.45
C ASN A 355 -7.99 -5.78 10.24
N ILE A 356 -8.65 -6.91 10.53
CA ILE A 356 -9.96 -6.90 11.21
C ILE A 356 -9.92 -6.16 12.54
N ASN A 357 -8.85 -6.28 13.33
CA ASN A 357 -8.75 -5.61 14.64
C ASN A 357 -8.63 -4.08 14.45
N THR A 358 -7.86 -3.64 13.46
CA THR A 358 -7.71 -2.22 13.12
C THR A 358 -9.02 -1.67 12.57
N ALA A 359 -9.67 -2.39 11.66
CA ALA A 359 -10.95 -2.02 11.06
C ALA A 359 -12.04 -1.90 12.13
N GLN A 360 -12.16 -2.90 13.01
CA GLN A 360 -13.08 -2.89 14.14
C GLN A 360 -12.86 -1.69 15.08
N LYS A 361 -11.60 -1.36 15.38
CA LYS A 361 -11.26 -0.22 16.24
C LYS A 361 -11.67 1.12 15.62
N ARG A 362 -11.57 1.25 14.29
CA ARG A 362 -11.86 2.48 13.55
C ARG A 362 -13.31 2.56 13.07
N PHE A 363 -14.08 1.48 13.13
CA PHE A 363 -15.40 1.38 12.52
C PHE A 363 -16.33 2.56 12.85
N TRP A 364 -16.52 2.89 14.13
CA TRP A 364 -17.41 3.99 14.52
C TRP A 364 -16.86 5.37 14.14
N ASP A 365 -15.54 5.57 14.26
CA ASP A 365 -14.91 6.82 13.82
C ASP A 365 -15.08 7.02 12.31
N ASN A 366 -14.94 5.94 11.54
CA ASN A 366 -15.13 5.91 10.10
C ASN A 366 -16.60 6.13 9.74
N PHE A 367 -17.53 5.38 10.34
CA PHE A 367 -18.96 5.51 10.13
C PHE A 367 -19.44 6.95 10.39
N SER A 368 -18.88 7.60 11.42
CA SER A 368 -19.23 8.97 11.77
C SER A 368 -18.46 10.06 11.02
N GLY A 369 -17.26 9.74 10.52
CA GLY A 369 -16.36 10.70 9.87
C GLY A 369 -16.42 10.69 8.34
N PHE A 370 -16.88 9.61 7.70
CA PHE A 370 -16.90 9.52 6.24
C PHE A 370 -18.17 10.14 5.64
N LYS A 371 -18.04 11.39 5.19
CA LYS A 371 -19.10 12.14 4.48
C LYS A 371 -19.63 11.39 3.23
N LEU A 372 -18.78 10.58 2.58
CA LEU A 372 -19.16 9.74 1.44
C LEU A 372 -20.34 8.81 1.78
N ASN A 373 -20.30 8.13 2.92
CA ASN A 373 -21.38 7.22 3.33
C ASN A 373 -22.67 7.99 3.59
N SER A 374 -22.60 9.17 4.20
CA SER A 374 -23.75 10.05 4.38
C SER A 374 -24.39 10.47 3.05
N TYR A 375 -23.58 10.79 2.03
CA TYR A 375 -24.12 11.10 0.71
C TYR A 375 -24.75 9.90 0.02
N LYS A 376 -24.11 8.73 0.09
CA LYS A 376 -24.66 7.49 -0.44
C LYS A 376 -26.02 7.14 0.21
N ILE A 377 -26.17 7.35 1.52
CA ILE A 377 -27.45 7.21 2.23
C ILE A 377 -28.49 8.20 1.70
N LEU A 378 -28.12 9.47 1.51
CA LEU A 378 -29.02 10.49 0.95
C LEU A 378 -29.48 10.14 -0.46
N PHE A 379 -28.59 9.70 -1.34
CA PHE A 379 -28.94 9.25 -2.68
C PHE A 379 -29.85 8.01 -2.66
N TYR A 380 -29.62 7.08 -1.74
CA TYR A 380 -30.46 5.90 -1.62
C TYR A 380 -31.91 6.23 -1.30
N PHE A 381 -32.13 7.11 -0.32
CA PHE A 381 -33.48 7.48 0.13
C PHE A 381 -34.08 8.67 -0.63
N ALA A 382 -33.41 9.17 -1.67
CA ALA A 382 -33.94 10.27 -2.48
C ALA A 382 -35.14 9.81 -3.32
N PRO A 383 -36.19 10.64 -3.42
CA PRO A 383 -37.36 10.29 -4.20
C PRO A 383 -37.06 10.34 -5.69
N TYR A 384 -37.58 9.38 -6.45
CA TYR A 384 -37.61 9.50 -7.90
C TYR A 384 -38.67 10.52 -8.33
N LYS A 385 -38.44 11.20 -9.44
CA LYS A 385 -39.36 12.22 -9.96
C LYS A 385 -40.18 11.69 -11.12
N VAL A 386 -41.45 12.10 -11.15
CA VAL A 386 -42.45 11.73 -12.15
C VAL A 386 -43.34 12.93 -12.47
N PHE A 387 -44.02 12.92 -13.62
CA PHE A 387 -44.97 13.98 -13.95
C PHE A 387 -46.29 13.85 -13.24
N ASP A 388 -46.81 12.62 -13.24
CA ASP A 388 -48.07 12.27 -12.60
C ASP A 388 -47.76 11.11 -11.66
N ALA A 389 -47.74 11.41 -10.37
CA ALA A 389 -47.41 10.44 -9.34
C ALA A 389 -48.47 9.35 -9.24
N GLN A 390 -49.75 9.65 -9.53
CA GLN A 390 -50.82 8.65 -9.49
C GLN A 390 -50.73 7.70 -10.68
N GLU A 391 -50.47 8.22 -11.89
CA GLU A 391 -50.27 7.39 -13.08
C GLU A 391 -49.03 6.50 -12.91
N ALA A 392 -47.90 7.07 -12.48
CA ALA A 392 -46.67 6.31 -12.25
C ALA A 392 -46.86 5.24 -11.16
N PHE A 393 -47.55 5.60 -10.07
CA PHE A 393 -47.91 4.67 -9.01
C PHE A 393 -48.78 3.52 -9.53
N SER A 394 -49.81 3.81 -10.34
CA SER A 394 -50.67 2.78 -10.96
C SER A 394 -49.85 1.81 -11.80
N ILE A 395 -48.94 2.33 -12.64
CA ILE A 395 -48.05 1.49 -13.48
C ILE A 395 -47.17 0.59 -12.61
N ILE A 396 -46.62 1.12 -11.53
CA ILE A 396 -45.74 0.35 -10.63
C ILE A 396 -46.54 -0.73 -9.87
N GLN A 397 -47.76 -0.41 -9.43
CA GLN A 397 -48.67 -1.38 -8.81
C GLN A 397 -49.12 -2.48 -9.78
N GLU A 398 -49.43 -2.14 -11.04
CA GLU A 398 -49.71 -3.11 -12.10
C GLU A 398 -48.53 -4.06 -12.34
N GLY A 399 -47.29 -3.55 -12.17
CA GLY A 399 -46.06 -4.34 -12.18
C GLY A 399 -45.85 -5.24 -10.95
N GLY A 400 -46.82 -5.29 -10.03
CA GLY A 400 -46.82 -6.18 -8.87
C GLY A 400 -46.05 -5.68 -7.65
N ILE A 401 -45.62 -4.41 -7.63
CA ILE A 401 -44.89 -3.82 -6.49
C ILE A 401 -45.81 -2.88 -5.72
N ASN A 402 -45.93 -3.13 -4.42
CA ASN A 402 -46.61 -2.20 -3.53
C ASN A 402 -45.62 -1.10 -3.12
N ILE A 403 -45.76 0.09 -3.70
CA ILE A 403 -45.04 1.29 -3.28
C ILE A 403 -45.96 2.29 -2.60
N HIS A 404 -45.36 3.25 -1.91
CA HIS A 404 -46.03 4.43 -1.40
C HIS A 404 -45.86 5.58 -2.39
N ILE A 405 -46.91 6.35 -2.66
CA ILE A 405 -46.87 7.47 -3.61
C ILE A 405 -45.87 8.55 -3.17
N GLU A 406 -45.58 8.62 -1.87
CA GLU A 406 -44.64 9.58 -1.28
C GLU A 406 -43.16 9.27 -1.59
N ASN A 407 -42.88 8.06 -2.09
CA ASN A 407 -41.57 7.72 -2.66
C ASN A 407 -41.38 8.34 -4.06
N LEU A 408 -42.45 8.87 -4.65
CA LEU A 408 -42.46 9.58 -5.92
C LEU A 408 -42.69 11.07 -5.66
N GLN A 409 -41.86 11.92 -6.26
CA GLN A 409 -42.05 13.36 -6.22
C GLN A 409 -42.67 13.84 -7.53
N GLU A 410 -43.87 14.44 -7.43
CA GLU A 410 -44.53 15.07 -8.57
C GLU A 410 -43.74 16.31 -9.03
N ALA A 411 -43.42 16.36 -10.31
CA ALA A 411 -42.66 17.44 -10.88
C ALA A 411 -43.50 18.71 -11.03
N LYS A 412 -43.03 19.82 -10.45
CA LYS A 412 -43.61 21.17 -10.60
C LYS A 412 -43.24 21.81 -11.95
N GLU A 413 -43.17 21.03 -13.03
CA GLU A 413 -42.76 21.48 -14.36
C GLU A 413 -43.94 22.06 -15.15
N ILE A 414 -43.75 23.21 -15.82
CA ILE A 414 -44.79 23.82 -16.65
C ILE A 414 -44.72 23.20 -18.04
N LEU A 415 -45.44 22.09 -18.23
CA LEU A 415 -45.62 21.47 -19.54
C LEU A 415 -47.10 21.34 -19.88
N LEU A 416 -47.46 21.68 -21.12
CA LEU A 416 -48.79 21.49 -21.67
C LEU A 416 -49.04 20.00 -21.85
N ARG A 417 -50.04 19.44 -21.14
CA ARG A 417 -50.45 18.02 -21.24
C ARG A 417 -50.63 17.61 -22.72
N GLY A 418 -49.95 16.54 -23.13
CA GLY A 418 -50.03 15.95 -24.48
C GLY A 418 -49.53 14.50 -24.52
N GLN A 419 -49.72 13.79 -25.65
CA GLN A 419 -49.37 12.36 -25.81
C GLN A 419 -47.89 12.04 -25.52
N THR A 420 -46.98 13.00 -25.78
CA THR A 420 -45.54 12.86 -25.51
C THR A 420 -45.23 12.72 -24.01
N ILE A 421 -45.97 13.40 -23.14
CA ILE A 421 -45.75 13.37 -21.68
C ILE A 421 -46.14 12.01 -21.12
N SER A 422 -47.27 11.44 -21.54
CA SER A 422 -47.70 10.10 -21.09
C SER A 422 -46.67 9.01 -21.47
N LYS A 423 -46.06 9.09 -22.66
CA LYS A 423 -45.01 8.14 -23.05
C LYS A 423 -43.75 8.28 -22.19
N VAL A 424 -43.32 9.51 -21.88
CA VAL A 424 -42.16 9.73 -21.02
C VAL A 424 -42.44 9.33 -19.57
N ASN A 425 -43.62 9.66 -19.04
CA ASN A 425 -44.03 9.28 -17.70
C ASN A 425 -44.03 7.76 -17.53
N ARG A 426 -44.50 7.02 -18.55
CA ARG A 426 -44.43 5.55 -18.58
C ARG A 426 -42.99 5.02 -18.61
N ASN A 427 -42.10 5.63 -19.41
CA ASN A 427 -40.68 5.23 -19.43
C ASN A 427 -40.02 5.43 -18.06
N ILE A 428 -40.32 6.55 -17.40
CA ILE A 428 -39.84 6.83 -16.04
C ILE A 428 -40.41 5.81 -15.05
N ALA A 429 -41.73 5.58 -15.06
CA ALA A 429 -42.38 4.63 -14.17
C ALA A 429 -41.81 3.21 -14.33
N ASN A 430 -41.55 2.78 -15.57
CA ASN A 430 -40.90 1.49 -15.84
C ASN A 430 -39.47 1.45 -15.30
N ALA A 431 -38.68 2.52 -15.44
CA ALA A 431 -37.33 2.54 -14.87
C ALA A 431 -37.36 2.46 -13.34
N ILE A 432 -38.28 3.19 -12.69
CA ILE A 432 -38.48 3.13 -11.24
C ILE A 432 -38.92 1.73 -10.82
N LEU A 433 -39.83 1.10 -11.57
CA LEU A 433 -40.24 -0.28 -11.34
C LEU A 433 -39.03 -1.22 -11.33
N GLU A 434 -38.15 -1.15 -12.34
CA GLU A 434 -36.94 -1.97 -12.39
C GLU A 434 -36.02 -1.70 -11.18
N THR A 435 -35.79 -0.44 -10.79
CA THR A 435 -35.01 -0.11 -9.58
C THR A 435 -35.61 -0.76 -8.33
N LEU A 436 -36.94 -0.71 -8.16
CA LEU A 436 -37.64 -1.26 -7.00
C LEU A 436 -37.65 -2.80 -6.98
N GLN A 437 -37.55 -3.44 -8.15
CA GLN A 437 -37.31 -4.89 -8.27
C GLN A 437 -35.85 -5.25 -7.99
N GLY A 438 -35.03 -4.25 -7.69
CA GLY A 438 -33.61 -4.36 -7.45
C GLY A 438 -32.77 -4.19 -8.71
N ASP A 439 -33.29 -4.18 -9.93
CA ASP A 439 -32.47 -4.11 -11.15
C ASP A 439 -32.10 -2.68 -11.55
N ILE A 440 -31.19 -2.07 -10.77
CA ILE A 440 -30.75 -0.69 -11.01
C ILE A 440 -30.03 -0.52 -12.36
N ARG A 441 -29.39 -1.57 -12.86
CA ARG A 441 -28.69 -1.55 -14.17
C ARG A 441 -29.69 -1.41 -15.31
N ARG A 442 -30.74 -2.22 -15.29
CA ARG A 442 -31.79 -2.17 -16.29
C ARG A 442 -32.58 -0.87 -16.21
N ALA A 443 -32.86 -0.39 -14.99
CA ALA A 443 -33.41 0.94 -14.79
C ALA A 443 -32.54 2.03 -15.44
N ASN A 444 -31.22 1.98 -15.23
CA ASN A 444 -30.27 2.92 -15.83
C ASN A 444 -30.28 2.83 -17.36
N ALA A 445 -30.28 1.62 -17.94
CA ALA A 445 -30.36 1.43 -19.38
C ALA A 445 -31.66 1.99 -19.99
N LEU A 446 -32.80 1.83 -19.31
CA LEU A 446 -34.07 2.42 -19.72
C LEU A 446 -34.01 3.95 -19.72
N LEU A 447 -33.46 4.56 -18.68
CA LEU A 447 -33.29 6.02 -18.59
C LEU A 447 -32.31 6.56 -19.64
N ILE A 448 -31.21 5.85 -19.93
CA ILE A 448 -30.28 6.20 -21.03
C ILE A 448 -31.01 6.16 -22.39
N SER A 449 -31.84 5.14 -22.64
CA SER A 449 -32.65 5.07 -23.86
C SER A 449 -33.68 6.20 -23.93
N ALA A 450 -34.33 6.52 -22.81
CA ALA A 450 -35.30 7.61 -22.74
C ALA A 450 -34.64 8.98 -22.98
N THR A 451 -33.49 9.26 -22.38
CA THR A 451 -32.76 10.53 -22.56
C THR A 451 -32.26 10.75 -23.99
N LYS A 452 -31.92 9.68 -24.73
CA LYS A 452 -31.62 9.79 -26.17
C LYS A 452 -32.79 10.32 -26.99
N ASN A 453 -34.01 9.91 -26.63
CA ASN A 453 -35.24 10.35 -27.30
C ASN A 453 -35.72 11.74 -26.81
N TYR A 454 -35.39 12.08 -25.56
CA TYR A 454 -35.84 13.31 -24.89
C TYR A 454 -34.67 14.01 -24.16
N PRO A 455 -33.69 14.57 -24.90
CA PRO A 455 -32.40 15.03 -24.33
C PRO A 455 -32.47 16.35 -23.55
N ASN A 456 -33.61 17.04 -23.55
CA ASN A 456 -33.83 18.29 -22.81
C ASN A 456 -34.84 18.10 -21.67
N HIS A 457 -35.00 16.87 -21.20
CA HIS A 457 -35.97 16.53 -20.19
C HIS A 457 -35.35 16.53 -18.80
N SER A 458 -35.74 17.50 -17.96
CA SER A 458 -35.17 17.71 -16.63
C SER A 458 -35.29 16.46 -15.73
N ILE A 459 -36.49 15.87 -15.63
CA ILE A 459 -36.77 14.68 -14.79
C ILE A 459 -35.96 13.46 -15.20
N LEU A 460 -35.84 13.17 -16.51
CA LEU A 460 -35.05 12.04 -16.98
C LEU A 460 -33.59 12.19 -16.59
N HIS A 461 -33.04 13.40 -16.70
CA HIS A 461 -31.68 13.68 -16.24
C HIS A 461 -31.56 13.58 -14.71
N TYR A 462 -32.54 14.05 -13.94
CA TYR A 462 -32.50 13.89 -12.48
C TYR A 462 -32.48 12.41 -12.07
N ASN A 463 -33.42 11.60 -12.59
CA ASN A 463 -33.50 10.18 -12.25
C ASN A 463 -32.27 9.41 -12.76
N LEU A 464 -31.74 9.76 -13.93
CA LEU A 464 -30.51 9.15 -14.44
C LEU A 464 -29.29 9.51 -13.57
N GLY A 465 -29.19 10.77 -13.14
CA GLY A 465 -28.16 11.21 -12.19
C GLY A 465 -28.28 10.48 -10.85
N LEU A 466 -29.50 10.20 -10.39
CA LEU A 466 -29.75 9.44 -9.18
C LEU A 466 -29.33 7.97 -9.31
N ASN A 467 -29.67 7.31 -10.42
CA ASN A 467 -29.20 5.94 -10.69
C ASN A 467 -27.67 5.86 -10.70
N TYR A 468 -26.99 6.78 -11.41
CA TYR A 468 -25.53 6.82 -11.40
C TYR A 468 -24.95 7.04 -10.00
N ALA A 469 -25.53 7.94 -9.19
CA ALA A 469 -25.11 8.14 -7.80
C ALA A 469 -25.28 6.88 -6.95
N GLN A 470 -26.42 6.18 -7.09
CA GLN A 470 -26.71 4.93 -6.40
C GLN A 470 -25.82 3.77 -6.87
N MET A 471 -25.31 3.82 -8.10
CA MET A 471 -24.30 2.90 -8.63
C MET A 471 -22.86 3.28 -8.23
N GLY A 472 -22.65 4.45 -7.62
CA GLY A 472 -21.33 4.95 -7.22
C GLY A 472 -20.59 5.73 -8.32
N ASP A 473 -21.21 5.96 -9.48
CA ASP A 473 -20.64 6.76 -10.57
C ASP A 473 -20.96 8.24 -10.38
N PHE A 474 -20.17 8.90 -9.53
CA PHE A 474 -20.39 10.30 -9.18
C PHE A 474 -20.07 11.28 -10.32
N ASP A 475 -19.20 10.89 -11.27
CA ASP A 475 -18.85 11.71 -12.44
C ASP A 475 -20.05 11.84 -13.39
N HIS A 476 -20.66 10.73 -13.79
CA HIS A 476 -21.88 10.77 -14.61
C HIS A 476 -23.07 11.34 -13.83
N SER A 477 -23.15 11.05 -12.53
CA SER A 477 -24.17 11.62 -11.66
C SER A 477 -24.14 13.14 -11.64
N TYR A 478 -22.96 13.75 -11.46
CA TYR A 478 -22.78 15.20 -11.52
C TYR A 478 -23.26 15.78 -12.85
N GLN A 479 -22.83 15.19 -13.97
CA GLN A 479 -23.20 15.65 -15.32
C GLN A 479 -24.72 15.68 -15.53
N HIS A 480 -25.42 14.67 -15.01
CA HIS A 480 -26.86 14.57 -15.15
C HIS A 480 -27.63 15.45 -14.15
N PHE A 481 -27.18 15.57 -12.90
CA PHE A 481 -27.81 16.48 -11.93
C PHE A 481 -27.66 17.94 -12.32
N ILE A 482 -26.46 18.38 -12.75
CA ILE A 482 -26.28 19.77 -13.19
C ILE A 482 -27.12 20.06 -14.44
N ARG A 483 -27.23 19.11 -15.37
CA ARG A 483 -28.08 19.23 -16.55
C ARG A 483 -29.56 19.33 -16.16
N ALA A 484 -30.02 18.51 -15.23
CA ALA A 484 -31.39 18.55 -14.72
C ALA A 484 -31.72 19.91 -14.09
N PHE A 485 -30.81 20.43 -13.25
CA PHE A 485 -30.95 21.74 -12.62
C PHE A 485 -30.95 22.88 -13.64
N HIS A 486 -30.09 22.86 -14.65
CA HIS A 486 -30.09 23.89 -15.70
C HIS A 486 -31.32 23.85 -16.62
N LEU A 487 -31.91 22.67 -16.82
CA LEU A 487 -33.17 22.52 -17.55
C LEU A 487 -34.37 22.99 -16.72
N ASN A 488 -34.33 22.81 -15.39
CA ASN A 488 -35.35 23.29 -14.46
C ASN A 488 -34.72 23.83 -13.17
N PRO A 489 -34.38 25.14 -13.10
CA PRO A 489 -33.73 25.73 -11.93
C PRO A 489 -34.57 25.70 -10.64
N LYS A 490 -35.89 25.52 -10.75
CA LYS A 490 -36.78 25.36 -9.58
C LYS A 490 -36.59 24.02 -8.87
N ASP A 491 -35.94 23.06 -9.52
CA ASP A 491 -35.60 21.78 -8.93
C ASP A 491 -34.33 21.88 -8.07
N LEU A 492 -34.51 22.42 -6.86
CA LEU A 492 -33.41 22.57 -5.90
C LEU A 492 -32.75 21.26 -5.50
N LEU A 493 -33.49 20.15 -5.51
CA LEU A 493 -32.90 18.84 -5.16
C LEU A 493 -31.87 18.43 -6.21
N ALA A 494 -32.14 18.66 -7.50
CA ALA A 494 -31.14 18.45 -8.55
C ALA A 494 -29.92 19.35 -8.38
N GLY A 495 -30.14 20.64 -8.07
CA GLY A 495 -29.05 21.61 -7.84
C GLY A 495 -28.17 21.24 -6.65
N ILE A 496 -28.76 20.87 -5.52
CA ILE A 496 -28.00 20.47 -4.32
C ILE A 496 -27.30 19.12 -4.53
N PHE A 497 -27.91 18.16 -5.22
CA PHE A 497 -27.23 16.92 -5.58
C PHE A 497 -26.10 17.15 -6.59
N ALA A 498 -26.21 18.13 -7.49
CA ALA A 498 -25.09 18.58 -8.31
C ALA A 498 -23.97 19.19 -7.46
N LEU A 499 -24.28 19.94 -6.39
CA LEU A 499 -23.27 20.43 -5.45
C LEU A 499 -22.57 19.28 -4.72
N ILE A 500 -23.34 18.32 -4.18
CA ILE A 500 -22.78 17.16 -3.49
C ILE A 500 -21.86 16.35 -4.42
N THR A 501 -22.34 16.02 -5.61
CA THR A 501 -21.54 15.24 -6.58
C THR A 501 -20.34 16.03 -7.11
N SER A 502 -20.42 17.36 -7.21
CA SER A 502 -19.25 18.20 -7.53
C SER A 502 -18.16 18.11 -6.46
N GLN A 503 -18.52 17.99 -5.19
CA GLN A 503 -17.56 17.79 -4.10
C GLN A 503 -16.95 16.39 -4.15
N LEU A 504 -17.77 15.35 -4.38
CA LEU A 504 -17.32 13.97 -4.54
C LEU A 504 -16.39 13.77 -5.75
N THR A 505 -16.49 14.65 -6.74
CA THR A 505 -15.66 14.65 -7.96
C THR A 505 -14.63 15.78 -7.96
N HIS A 506 -14.44 16.47 -6.83
CA HIS A 506 -13.44 17.52 -6.64
C HIS A 506 -13.47 18.64 -7.69
N ARG A 507 -14.67 19.03 -8.12
CA ARG A 507 -14.92 20.09 -9.11
C ARG A 507 -15.15 21.43 -8.39
N ASP A 508 -14.71 22.52 -9.02
CA ASP A 508 -15.10 23.86 -8.55
C ASP A 508 -16.61 24.06 -8.72
N SER A 509 -17.30 24.24 -7.60
CA SER A 509 -18.73 24.39 -7.51
C SER A 509 -19.18 25.81 -7.19
N THR A 510 -18.26 26.79 -7.15
CA THR A 510 -18.54 28.17 -6.70
C THR A 510 -19.69 28.81 -7.49
N ARG A 511 -19.69 28.67 -8.80
CA ARG A 511 -20.76 29.20 -9.65
C ARG A 511 -22.08 28.49 -9.42
N LEU A 512 -22.06 27.16 -9.37
CA LEU A 512 -23.26 26.35 -9.13
C LEU A 512 -23.87 26.68 -7.76
N ASP A 513 -23.04 26.89 -6.74
CA ASP A 513 -23.49 27.22 -5.38
C ASP A 513 -24.20 28.58 -5.33
N ASN A 514 -23.72 29.55 -6.10
CA ASN A 514 -24.40 30.83 -6.27
C ASN A 514 -25.75 30.69 -6.99
N GLU A 515 -25.81 29.90 -8.08
CA GLU A 515 -27.06 29.62 -8.81
C GLU A 515 -28.10 28.95 -7.89
N VAL A 516 -27.70 27.90 -7.15
CA VAL A 516 -28.57 27.21 -6.19
C VAL A 516 -29.03 28.14 -5.05
N SER A 517 -28.15 29.03 -4.56
CA SER A 517 -28.51 30.01 -3.52
C SER A 517 -29.61 30.98 -3.97
N GLN A 518 -29.51 31.46 -5.20
CA GLN A 518 -30.47 32.39 -5.77
C GLN A 518 -31.84 31.73 -5.92
N GLU A 519 -31.87 30.51 -6.45
CA GLU A 519 -33.11 29.74 -6.58
C GLU A 519 -33.72 29.39 -5.21
N PHE A 520 -32.88 29.06 -4.20
CA PHE A 520 -33.36 28.82 -2.84
C PHE A 520 -33.97 30.06 -2.19
N ALA A 521 -33.38 31.24 -2.39
CA ALA A 521 -33.91 32.49 -1.85
C ALA A 521 -35.33 32.80 -2.38
N ASN A 522 -35.58 32.46 -3.65
CA ASN A 522 -36.84 32.66 -4.36
C ASN A 522 -37.82 31.48 -4.24
N LEU A 523 -37.50 30.46 -3.43
CA LEU A 523 -38.31 29.25 -3.32
C LEU A 523 -39.66 29.52 -2.67
N GLU A 524 -40.73 29.27 -3.41
CA GLU A 524 -42.11 29.26 -2.92
C GLU A 524 -42.50 27.83 -2.53
N THR A 525 -42.47 27.51 -1.24
CA THR A 525 -42.91 26.21 -0.72
C THR A 525 -43.36 26.24 0.75
N THR A 526 -43.83 25.11 1.26
CA THR A 526 -44.21 24.90 2.66
C THR A 526 -43.02 25.14 3.61
N PRO A 527 -43.26 25.56 4.86
CA PRO A 527 -42.19 25.75 5.84
C PRO A 527 -41.32 24.49 6.05
N GLN A 528 -41.94 23.31 6.05
CA GLN A 528 -41.25 22.04 6.21
C GLN A 528 -40.33 21.71 5.01
N GLU A 529 -40.81 21.88 3.78
CA GLU A 529 -39.98 21.65 2.58
C GLU A 529 -38.85 22.70 2.49
N ARG A 530 -39.11 23.95 2.91
CA ARG A 530 -38.08 25.00 2.99
C ARG A 530 -37.00 24.67 4.00
N GLU A 531 -37.37 24.20 5.19
CA GLU A 531 -36.44 23.72 6.22
C GLU A 531 -35.57 22.56 5.69
N PHE A 532 -36.19 21.56 5.05
CA PHE A 532 -35.46 20.46 4.43
C PHE A 532 -34.38 20.94 3.45
N PHE A 533 -34.73 21.81 2.50
CA PHE A 533 -33.76 22.33 1.54
C PHE A 533 -32.68 23.18 2.20
N GLN A 534 -33.02 23.96 3.22
CA GLN A 534 -32.06 24.74 3.98
C GLN A 534 -31.03 23.83 4.67
N THR A 535 -31.49 22.77 5.33
CA THR A 535 -30.63 21.80 6.03
C THR A 535 -29.79 20.99 5.04
N LEU A 536 -30.37 20.55 3.92
CA LEU A 536 -29.64 19.80 2.90
C LEU A 536 -28.56 20.66 2.23
N LEU A 537 -28.85 21.91 1.91
CA LEU A 537 -27.89 22.85 1.34
C LEU A 537 -26.77 23.18 2.35
N ASN A 538 -27.13 23.38 3.62
CA ASN A 538 -26.16 23.56 4.70
C ASN A 538 -25.24 22.33 4.85
N PHE A 539 -25.80 21.12 4.78
CA PHE A 539 -25.02 19.88 4.78
C PHE A 539 -24.07 19.76 3.59
N ALA A 540 -24.57 20.06 2.39
CA ALA A 540 -23.74 20.09 1.19
C ALA A 540 -22.56 21.06 1.37
N ARG A 541 -22.74 22.18 2.07
CA ARG A 541 -21.70 23.19 2.32
C ARG A 541 -20.75 22.93 3.49
N ASP A 542 -20.78 21.75 4.10
CA ASP A 542 -20.03 21.48 5.33
C ASP A 542 -20.39 22.45 6.47
N GLY A 543 -21.63 22.93 6.47
CA GLY A 543 -22.16 23.77 7.53
C GLY A 543 -22.33 23.00 8.84
N THR A 544 -22.52 23.73 9.94
CA THR A 544 -22.77 23.11 11.24
C THR A 544 -24.03 22.25 11.19
N PRO A 545 -24.02 21.00 11.72
CA PRO A 545 -25.18 20.13 11.63
C PRO A 545 -26.41 20.74 12.30
N LYS A 546 -27.57 20.63 11.64
CA LYS A 546 -28.87 21.14 12.10
C LYS A 546 -29.96 20.11 11.79
N PRO A 547 -30.40 19.31 12.78
CA PRO A 547 -31.51 18.38 12.63
C PRO A 547 -32.80 19.09 12.20
N LEU A 548 -33.74 18.35 11.62
CA LEU A 548 -35.03 18.87 11.18
C LEU A 548 -36.00 18.96 12.38
N GLU A 549 -36.24 20.17 12.88
CA GLU A 549 -37.17 20.46 13.98
C GLU A 549 -38.60 20.03 13.65
N SER A 550 -38.99 20.08 12.36
CA SER A 550 -40.30 19.61 11.93
C SER A 550 -40.56 18.13 12.21
N LEU A 551 -39.52 17.29 12.23
CA LEU A 551 -39.67 15.85 12.50
C LEU A 551 -39.96 15.55 13.97
N GLU A 552 -39.45 16.37 14.90
CA GLU A 552 -39.74 16.24 16.34
C GLU A 552 -41.22 16.50 16.63
N ASN A 553 -41.82 17.44 15.89
CA ASN A 553 -43.18 17.89 16.11
C ASN A 553 -44.22 17.08 15.32
N LYS A 554 -43.86 16.55 14.15
CA LYS A 554 -44.78 15.83 13.27
C LYS A 554 -44.05 14.79 12.42
N LYS A 555 -44.48 13.53 12.53
CA LYS A 555 -43.99 12.45 11.67
C LYS A 555 -44.24 12.77 10.19
N SER A 556 -43.23 12.49 9.36
CA SER A 556 -43.29 12.62 7.91
C SER A 556 -43.51 11.25 7.27
N ASN A 557 -44.06 11.23 6.06
CA ASN A 557 -44.10 10.07 5.18
C ASN A 557 -43.01 10.10 4.11
N VAL A 558 -42.06 11.04 4.19
CA VAL A 558 -40.98 11.24 3.21
C VAL A 558 -39.66 10.69 3.75
N ALA A 559 -39.14 9.62 3.13
CA ALA A 559 -37.95 8.92 3.60
C ALA A 559 -36.69 9.80 3.64
N ILE A 560 -36.45 10.64 2.63
CA ILE A 560 -35.24 11.49 2.59
C ILE A 560 -35.17 12.48 3.77
N TYR A 561 -36.29 12.84 4.41
CA TYR A 561 -36.26 13.70 5.60
C TYR A 561 -35.60 12.97 6.77
N TYR A 562 -35.98 11.72 7.00
CA TYR A 562 -35.35 10.88 8.02
C TYR A 562 -33.91 10.53 7.67
N ALA A 563 -33.59 10.32 6.39
CA ALA A 563 -32.22 10.08 5.94
C ALA A 563 -31.32 11.31 6.18
N LEU A 564 -31.81 12.52 5.85
CA LEU A 564 -31.11 13.77 6.12
C LEU A 564 -30.92 13.96 7.63
N ASN A 565 -31.97 13.76 8.41
CA ASN A 565 -31.88 13.87 9.87
C ASN A 565 -30.87 12.86 10.44
N PHE A 566 -30.89 11.62 9.97
CA PHE A 566 -29.93 10.58 10.36
C PHE A 566 -28.49 11.05 10.13
N VAL A 567 -28.14 11.51 8.92
CA VAL A 567 -26.77 11.94 8.62
C VAL A 567 -26.35 13.23 9.35
N GLN A 568 -27.29 14.13 9.66
CA GLN A 568 -27.01 15.27 10.57
C GLN A 568 -26.64 14.77 11.97
N ASN A 569 -27.39 13.80 12.49
CA ASN A 569 -27.23 13.28 13.84
C ASN A 569 -25.99 12.40 14.00
N ILE A 570 -25.51 11.77 12.93
CA ILE A 570 -24.20 11.11 12.89
C ILE A 570 -23.11 12.15 13.24
N ALA A 571 -23.15 13.31 12.58
CA ALA A 571 -22.17 14.38 12.78
C ALA A 571 -22.26 15.01 14.18
N LEU A 572 -23.46 15.06 14.78
CA LEU A 572 -23.66 15.48 16.17
C LEU A 572 -23.28 14.40 17.20
N GLN A 573 -23.15 13.15 16.76
CA GLN A 573 -22.93 11.98 17.60
C GLN A 573 -24.03 11.75 18.67
N ASP A 574 -25.28 12.13 18.36
CA ASP A 574 -26.43 11.93 19.26
C ASP A 574 -27.16 10.61 18.95
N GLN A 575 -27.02 9.63 19.84
CA GLN A 575 -27.61 8.31 19.68
C GLN A 575 -29.14 8.31 19.69
N ASN A 576 -29.78 9.15 20.51
CA ASN A 576 -31.24 9.16 20.62
C ASN A 576 -31.87 9.64 19.31
N LEU A 577 -31.32 10.71 18.75
CA LEU A 577 -31.79 11.28 17.49
C LEU A 577 -31.46 10.37 16.29
N LEU A 578 -30.34 9.64 16.34
CA LEU A 578 -30.04 8.57 15.36
C LEU A 578 -31.10 7.47 15.39
N ILE A 579 -31.45 6.99 16.58
CA ILE A 579 -32.46 5.93 16.76
C ILE A 579 -33.82 6.42 16.25
N GLU A 580 -34.23 7.64 16.58
CA GLU A 580 -35.49 8.21 16.09
C GLU A 580 -35.53 8.29 14.56
N SER A 581 -34.45 8.80 13.95
CA SER A 581 -34.35 8.94 12.50
C SER A 581 -34.39 7.58 11.79
N ALA A 582 -33.62 6.62 12.29
CA ALA A 582 -33.58 5.27 11.71
C ALA A 582 -34.88 4.48 11.94
N ASN A 583 -35.56 4.68 13.07
CA ASN A 583 -36.90 4.13 13.29
C ASN A 583 -37.93 4.73 12.33
N GLY A 584 -37.81 6.02 12.00
CA GLY A 584 -38.62 6.66 10.96
C GLY A 584 -38.44 5.95 9.61
N LEU A 585 -37.20 5.76 9.17
CA LEU A 585 -36.88 5.01 7.95
C LEU A 585 -37.44 3.60 7.96
N LYS A 586 -37.21 2.84 9.05
CA LYS A 586 -37.71 1.47 9.19
C LYS A 586 -39.24 1.40 9.20
N THR A 587 -39.92 2.39 9.77
CA THR A 587 -41.40 2.42 9.79
C THR A 587 -41.96 2.64 8.39
N LEU A 588 -41.32 3.50 7.58
CA LEU A 588 -41.72 3.75 6.19
C LEU A 588 -41.34 2.59 5.26
N LEU A 589 -40.20 1.95 5.53
CA LEU A 589 -39.60 0.94 4.67
C LEU A 589 -39.21 -0.31 5.50
N PRO A 590 -40.20 -1.07 6.04
CA PRO A 590 -39.94 -2.15 6.99
C PRO A 590 -39.17 -3.33 6.41
N ASN A 591 -39.27 -3.55 5.10
CA ASN A 591 -38.59 -4.63 4.38
C ASN A 591 -37.29 -4.18 3.71
N ASP A 592 -36.90 -2.92 3.86
CA ASP A 592 -35.68 -2.39 3.26
C ASP A 592 -34.45 -2.79 4.09
N PRO A 593 -33.44 -3.44 3.49
CA PRO A 593 -32.29 -3.93 4.25
C PRO A 593 -31.43 -2.79 4.81
N LEU A 594 -31.33 -1.65 4.11
CA LEU A 594 -30.53 -0.53 4.60
C LEU A 594 -31.21 0.18 5.76
N SER A 595 -32.52 0.43 5.70
CA SER A 595 -33.28 1.05 6.79
C SER A 595 -33.18 0.22 8.08
N ASN A 596 -33.28 -1.10 7.96
CA ASN A 596 -33.13 -2.03 9.08
C ASN A 596 -31.70 -2.02 9.63
N LEU A 597 -30.69 -2.04 8.76
CA LEU A 597 -29.29 -2.01 9.15
C LEU A 597 -28.94 -0.69 9.85
N LEU A 598 -29.36 0.46 9.31
CA LEU A 598 -29.17 1.77 9.93
C LEU A 598 -29.81 1.85 11.31
N ASN A 599 -30.98 1.24 11.50
CA ASN A 599 -31.63 1.17 12.81
C ASN A 599 -30.83 0.31 13.79
N LEU A 600 -30.37 -0.87 13.38
CA LEU A 600 -29.51 -1.71 14.20
C LEU A 600 -28.21 -0.99 14.60
N LEU A 601 -27.60 -0.24 13.68
CA LEU A 601 -26.41 0.55 13.98
C LEU A 601 -26.72 1.71 14.93
N ALA A 602 -27.85 2.39 14.77
CA ALA A 602 -28.26 3.49 15.65
C ALA A 602 -28.49 3.01 17.09
N ILE A 603 -29.21 1.89 17.27
CA ILE A 603 -29.48 1.30 18.58
C ILE A 603 -28.19 0.91 19.29
N ASN A 604 -27.17 0.49 18.54
CA ASN A 604 -25.88 0.02 19.06
C ASN A 604 -24.75 1.00 18.78
N TYR A 605 -25.05 2.29 18.60
CA TYR A 605 -24.07 3.30 18.23
C TYR A 605 -22.96 3.38 19.28
N LYS A 606 -21.71 3.27 18.84
CA LYS A 606 -20.49 3.23 19.68
C LYS A 606 -20.36 2.01 20.60
N ASP A 607 -21.16 0.95 20.40
CA ASP A 607 -20.91 -0.33 21.05
C ASP A 607 -19.53 -0.88 20.68
N ASP A 608 -18.91 -1.64 21.59
CA ASP A 608 -17.69 -2.35 21.22
C ASP A 608 -17.98 -3.39 20.11
N PRO A 609 -17.03 -3.65 19.20
CA PRO A 609 -17.25 -4.53 18.05
C PRO A 609 -17.73 -5.94 18.39
N LYS A 610 -17.37 -6.48 19.56
CA LYS A 610 -17.81 -7.82 19.97
C LYS A 610 -19.27 -7.81 20.42
N SER A 611 -19.68 -6.82 21.20
CA SER A 611 -21.09 -6.60 21.55
C SER A 611 -21.93 -6.38 20.30
N LEU A 612 -21.46 -5.52 19.39
CA LEU A 612 -22.14 -5.26 18.13
C LEU A 612 -22.32 -6.54 17.31
N ALA A 613 -21.29 -7.39 17.23
CA ALA A 613 -21.37 -8.67 16.53
C ALA A 613 -22.45 -9.60 17.09
N LEU A 614 -22.51 -9.76 18.41
CA LEU A 614 -23.52 -10.60 19.07
C LEU A 614 -24.94 -10.13 18.77
N LYS A 615 -25.16 -8.81 18.71
CA LYS A 615 -26.49 -8.22 18.49
C LYS A 615 -26.92 -8.24 17.03
N LEU A 616 -25.99 -8.08 16.09
CA LEU A 616 -26.28 -8.07 14.65
C LEU A 616 -26.24 -9.47 14.03
N GLN A 617 -25.66 -10.47 14.70
CA GLN A 617 -25.55 -11.83 14.17
C GLN A 617 -26.90 -12.40 13.70
N GLY A 618 -27.97 -12.20 14.49
CA GLY A 618 -29.31 -12.67 14.14
C GLY A 618 -29.83 -12.06 12.84
N TYR A 619 -29.50 -10.80 12.55
CA TYR A 619 -29.87 -10.14 11.30
C TYR A 619 -29.16 -10.79 10.10
N TYR A 620 -27.87 -11.12 10.19
CA TYR A 620 -27.15 -11.76 9.08
C TYR A 620 -27.54 -13.22 8.85
N GLN A 621 -28.11 -13.88 9.86
CA GLN A 621 -28.59 -15.27 9.77
C GLN A 621 -30.06 -15.38 9.38
N ASP A 622 -30.81 -14.27 9.38
CA ASP A 622 -32.25 -14.29 9.11
C ASP A 622 -32.52 -14.49 7.60
N SER A 623 -33.16 -15.62 7.28
CA SER A 623 -33.56 -15.97 5.92
C SER A 623 -34.74 -15.16 5.39
N ILE A 624 -35.45 -14.39 6.24
CA ILE A 624 -36.66 -13.64 5.89
C ILE A 624 -36.30 -12.24 5.33
N ILE A 625 -35.11 -11.72 5.63
CA ILE A 625 -34.68 -10.42 5.13
C ILE A 625 -34.68 -10.42 3.60
N ASN A 626 -35.21 -9.35 3.01
CA ASN A 626 -35.12 -9.16 1.57
C ASN A 626 -33.67 -8.83 1.18
N LYS A 627 -32.98 -9.80 0.59
CA LYS A 627 -31.59 -9.68 0.15
C LYS A 627 -31.45 -9.23 -1.31
N ASP A 628 -32.54 -9.17 -2.07
CA ASP A 628 -32.49 -8.76 -3.48
C ASP A 628 -31.83 -7.36 -3.67
N PRO A 629 -32.07 -6.35 -2.81
CA PRO A 629 -31.37 -5.06 -2.91
C PRO A 629 -29.85 -5.13 -2.68
N ILE A 630 -29.35 -6.15 -1.97
CA ILE A 630 -27.91 -6.37 -1.74
C ILE A 630 -27.25 -6.85 -3.04
N TYR A 631 -27.93 -7.73 -3.77
CA TYR A 631 -27.42 -8.28 -5.02
C TYR A 631 -27.59 -7.27 -6.15
N TYR A 632 -28.82 -6.83 -6.38
CA TYR A 632 -29.19 -6.12 -7.61
C TYR A 632 -29.18 -4.60 -7.44
N GLY A 633 -29.48 -4.11 -6.24
CA GLY A 633 -29.79 -2.71 -5.98
C GLY A 633 -28.58 -1.78 -5.92
N ALA A 634 -28.76 -0.67 -5.20
CA ALA A 634 -27.75 0.37 -5.05
C ALA A 634 -26.46 -0.17 -4.39
N ALA A 635 -25.32 0.34 -4.85
CA ALA A 635 -24.00 -0.07 -4.37
C ALA A 635 -23.86 0.11 -2.85
N VAL A 636 -24.43 1.18 -2.28
CA VAL A 636 -24.37 1.44 -0.84
C VAL A 636 -24.98 0.33 0.02
N VAL A 637 -26.06 -0.30 -0.44
CA VAL A 637 -26.71 -1.39 0.29
C VAL A 637 -25.76 -2.58 0.37
N ARG A 638 -25.16 -2.93 -0.78
CA ARG A 638 -24.20 -4.02 -0.91
C ARG A 638 -22.93 -3.75 -0.11
N GLU A 639 -22.31 -2.60 -0.32
CA GLU A 639 -21.05 -2.21 0.31
C GLU A 639 -21.20 -2.14 1.83
N MET A 640 -22.24 -1.47 2.35
CA MET A 640 -22.45 -1.39 3.81
C MET A 640 -22.77 -2.76 4.41
N TYR A 641 -23.61 -3.58 3.75
CA TYR A 641 -23.94 -4.92 4.25
C TYR A 641 -22.68 -5.81 4.35
N ILE A 642 -21.83 -5.79 3.33
CA ILE A 642 -20.59 -6.58 3.31
C ILE A 642 -19.54 -6.03 4.27
N GLU A 643 -19.33 -4.71 4.29
CA GLU A 643 -18.38 -4.06 5.19
C GLU A 643 -18.76 -4.33 6.65
N ILE A 644 -20.04 -4.19 7.02
CA ILE A 644 -20.48 -4.45 8.39
C ILE A 644 -20.37 -5.93 8.71
N ALA A 645 -20.71 -6.83 7.80
CA ALA A 645 -20.50 -8.28 7.98
C ALA A 645 -19.03 -8.62 8.23
N TYR A 646 -18.11 -7.96 7.52
CA TYR A 646 -16.68 -8.08 7.76
C TYR A 646 -16.31 -7.60 9.17
N ILE A 647 -16.72 -6.38 9.55
CA ILE A 647 -16.43 -5.78 10.85
C ILE A 647 -16.92 -6.66 12.00
N ILE A 648 -18.11 -7.26 11.89
CA ILE A 648 -18.68 -8.09 12.94
C ILE A 648 -18.29 -9.58 12.85
N GLY A 649 -17.51 -9.97 11.84
CA GLY A 649 -17.02 -11.35 11.68
C GLY A 649 -18.07 -12.36 11.17
N THR A 650 -19.15 -11.89 10.52
CA THR A 650 -20.22 -12.73 9.97
C THR A 650 -20.14 -12.91 8.45
N LEU A 651 -19.06 -12.42 7.82
CA LEU A 651 -18.92 -12.42 6.36
C LEU A 651 -19.06 -13.82 5.71
N HIS A 652 -18.66 -14.89 6.40
CA HIS A 652 -18.84 -16.27 5.93
C HIS A 652 -20.32 -16.66 5.72
N TYR A 653 -21.26 -16.12 6.51
CA TYR A 653 -22.70 -16.35 6.28
C TYR A 653 -23.15 -15.65 4.99
N VAL A 654 -22.58 -14.47 4.72
CA VAL A 654 -22.86 -13.72 3.48
C VAL A 654 -22.32 -14.48 2.27
N GLU A 655 -21.11 -15.04 2.35
CA GLU A 655 -20.55 -15.89 1.28
C GLU A 655 -21.40 -17.12 1.00
N GLN A 656 -21.79 -17.87 2.05
CA GLN A 656 -22.61 -19.06 1.88
C GLN A 656 -23.96 -18.73 1.22
N ASP A 657 -24.57 -17.61 1.60
CA ASP A 657 -25.81 -17.13 1.02
C ASP A 657 -25.64 -16.71 -0.45
N LEU A 658 -24.55 -16.00 -0.76
CA LEU A 658 -24.20 -15.59 -2.12
C LEU A 658 -23.92 -16.79 -3.02
N ASP A 659 -23.18 -17.80 -2.54
CA ASP A 659 -22.88 -19.02 -3.28
C ASP A 659 -24.16 -19.81 -3.60
N ASN A 660 -25.02 -19.99 -2.59
CA ASN A 660 -26.32 -20.64 -2.78
C ASN A 660 -27.21 -19.86 -3.76
N ARG A 661 -27.21 -18.52 -3.66
CA ARG A 661 -27.98 -17.68 -4.56
C ARG A 661 -27.44 -17.76 -5.98
N LEU A 662 -26.12 -17.75 -6.17
CA LEU A 662 -25.48 -17.86 -7.49
C LEU A 662 -25.89 -19.15 -8.22
N ILE A 663 -26.03 -20.26 -7.49
CA ILE A 663 -26.44 -21.56 -8.05
C ILE A 663 -27.94 -21.60 -8.39
N THR A 664 -28.77 -20.91 -7.61
CA THR A 664 -30.23 -20.96 -7.73
C THR A 664 -30.83 -19.83 -8.58
N GLU A 665 -30.02 -18.82 -8.92
CA GLU A 665 -30.49 -17.62 -9.60
C GLU A 665 -30.93 -17.93 -11.04
N GLN A 666 -32.08 -17.37 -11.42
CA GLN A 666 -32.66 -17.46 -12.76
C GLN A 666 -32.66 -16.11 -13.48
N LYS A 667 -32.37 -15.02 -12.74
CA LYS A 667 -32.17 -13.68 -13.26
C LYS A 667 -30.69 -13.44 -13.60
N ASP A 668 -30.34 -12.17 -13.74
CA ASP A 668 -28.99 -11.68 -13.97
C ASP A 668 -28.09 -11.86 -12.73
N VAL A 669 -27.01 -12.62 -12.85
CA VAL A 669 -26.09 -12.95 -11.75
C VAL A 669 -25.05 -11.87 -11.45
N ARG A 670 -24.91 -10.82 -12.27
CA ARG A 670 -23.82 -9.83 -12.14
C ARG A 670 -23.73 -9.19 -10.75
N GLY A 671 -24.89 -8.87 -10.17
CA GLY A 671 -24.98 -8.30 -8.83
C GLY A 671 -24.47 -9.23 -7.72
N ILE A 672 -24.76 -10.52 -7.84
CA ILE A 672 -24.27 -11.56 -6.91
C ILE A 672 -22.76 -11.70 -7.05
N ILE A 673 -22.25 -11.76 -8.29
CA ILE A 673 -20.81 -11.89 -8.55
C ILE A 673 -20.04 -10.68 -7.98
N GLN A 674 -20.57 -9.46 -8.12
CA GLN A 674 -19.97 -8.26 -7.51
C GLN A 674 -19.92 -8.35 -5.99
N ALA A 675 -21.01 -8.78 -5.34
CA ALA A 675 -21.07 -8.95 -3.89
C ALA A 675 -20.10 -10.03 -3.40
N LEU A 676 -19.97 -11.15 -4.13
CA LEU A 676 -19.04 -12.21 -3.80
C LEU A 676 -17.58 -11.76 -4.00
N ALA A 677 -17.29 -11.07 -5.10
CA ALA A 677 -15.97 -10.54 -5.38
C ALA A 677 -15.54 -9.49 -4.35
N LEU A 678 -16.45 -8.62 -3.89
CA LEU A 678 -16.19 -7.66 -2.81
C LEU A 678 -15.95 -8.36 -1.47
N SER A 679 -16.73 -9.39 -1.13
CA SER A 679 -16.50 -10.22 0.07
C SER A 679 -15.08 -10.81 0.07
N TYR A 680 -14.62 -11.35 -1.07
CA TYR A 680 -13.26 -11.88 -1.20
C TYR A 680 -12.15 -10.82 -1.10
N ILE A 681 -12.41 -9.54 -1.46
CA ILE A 681 -11.46 -8.44 -1.17
C ILE A 681 -11.25 -8.31 0.34
N TYR A 682 -12.33 -8.23 1.11
CA TYR A 682 -12.26 -8.07 2.57
C TYR A 682 -11.59 -9.27 3.27
N LEU A 683 -11.80 -10.48 2.73
CA LEU A 683 -11.15 -11.71 3.21
C LEU A 683 -9.71 -11.87 2.73
N GLN A 684 -9.20 -10.94 1.93
CA GLN A 684 -7.87 -10.99 1.32
C GLN A 684 -7.68 -12.21 0.39
N GLU A 685 -8.77 -12.78 -0.11
CA GLU A 685 -8.77 -13.85 -1.12
C GLU A 685 -8.68 -13.23 -2.53
N PHE A 686 -7.65 -12.43 -2.74
CA PHE A 686 -7.53 -11.51 -3.87
C PHE A 686 -7.58 -12.21 -5.24
N GLU A 687 -7.04 -13.42 -5.38
CA GLU A 687 -7.10 -14.19 -6.63
C GLU A 687 -8.54 -14.60 -6.99
N LYS A 688 -9.35 -15.02 -6.00
CA LYS A 688 -10.76 -15.35 -6.23
C LYS A 688 -11.53 -14.11 -6.63
N SER A 689 -11.33 -13.02 -5.88
CA SER A 689 -11.93 -11.72 -6.18
C SER A 689 -11.58 -11.24 -7.60
N PHE A 690 -10.29 -11.28 -7.95
CA PHE A 690 -9.80 -10.85 -9.26
C PHE A 690 -10.41 -11.69 -10.39
N THR A 691 -10.55 -13.00 -10.19
CA THR A 691 -11.18 -13.90 -11.16
C THR A 691 -12.65 -13.54 -11.40
N LEU A 692 -13.41 -13.29 -10.33
CA LEU A 692 -14.82 -12.91 -10.44
C LEU A 692 -15.00 -11.54 -11.10
N TYR A 693 -14.16 -10.55 -10.74
CA TYR A 693 -14.19 -9.25 -11.39
C TYR A 693 -13.81 -9.31 -12.86
N ASN A 694 -12.83 -10.13 -13.25
CA ASN A 694 -12.54 -10.33 -14.67
C ASN A 694 -13.70 -11.00 -15.40
N SER A 695 -14.40 -11.96 -14.80
CA SER A 695 -15.61 -12.54 -15.42
C SER A 695 -16.68 -11.47 -15.65
N LEU A 696 -16.91 -10.57 -14.69
CA LEU A 696 -17.80 -9.43 -14.88
C LEU A 696 -17.39 -8.55 -16.08
N ILE A 697 -16.09 -8.27 -16.23
CA ILE A 697 -15.57 -7.41 -17.28
C ILE A 697 -15.57 -8.11 -18.65
N ASP A 698 -15.07 -9.33 -18.71
CA ASP A 698 -14.80 -10.06 -19.94
C ASP A 698 -16.03 -10.82 -20.44
N ASP A 699 -16.79 -11.47 -19.57
CA ASP A 699 -17.94 -12.29 -19.98
C ASP A 699 -19.21 -11.43 -20.00
N PHE A 700 -19.44 -10.67 -18.93
CA PHE A 700 -20.65 -9.86 -18.77
C PHE A 700 -20.55 -8.45 -19.33
N LYS A 701 -19.36 -8.02 -19.77
CA LYS A 701 -19.09 -6.69 -20.34
C LYS A 701 -19.44 -5.54 -19.39
N GLU A 702 -19.30 -5.76 -18.08
CA GLU A 702 -19.43 -4.71 -17.08
C GLU A 702 -18.19 -3.81 -17.12
N GLN A 703 -18.39 -2.56 -17.54
CA GLN A 703 -17.32 -1.57 -17.70
C GLN A 703 -17.50 -0.35 -16.79
N ASP A 704 -18.37 -0.46 -15.78
CA ASP A 704 -18.55 0.64 -14.84
C ASP A 704 -17.28 0.90 -14.01
N THR A 705 -17.11 2.17 -13.62
CA THR A 705 -15.93 2.65 -12.90
C THR A 705 -15.62 1.82 -11.66
N GLN A 706 -16.63 1.45 -10.86
CA GLN A 706 -16.45 0.79 -9.57
C GLN A 706 -15.99 -0.66 -9.75
N THR A 707 -16.58 -1.39 -10.69
CA THR A 707 -16.15 -2.75 -11.07
C THR A 707 -14.69 -2.74 -11.52
N LEU A 708 -14.31 -1.84 -12.44
CA LEU A 708 -12.94 -1.73 -12.94
C LEU A 708 -11.95 -1.37 -11.82
N PHE A 709 -12.34 -0.47 -10.93
CA PHE A 709 -11.53 -0.05 -9.79
C PHE A 709 -11.31 -1.20 -8.80
N LEU A 710 -12.36 -1.89 -8.37
CA LEU A 710 -12.27 -3.01 -7.43
C LEU A 710 -11.56 -4.22 -8.05
N ALA A 711 -11.72 -4.46 -9.35
CA ALA A 711 -10.92 -5.42 -10.10
C ALA A 711 -9.42 -5.11 -9.99
N ALA A 712 -9.04 -3.83 -10.09
CA ALA A 712 -7.66 -3.42 -9.93
C ALA A 712 -7.15 -3.57 -8.49
N VAL A 713 -7.98 -3.26 -7.49
CA VAL A 713 -7.66 -3.53 -6.07
C VAL A 713 -7.35 -5.01 -5.88
N ALA A 714 -8.23 -5.89 -6.37
CA ALA A 714 -8.02 -7.33 -6.32
C ALA A 714 -6.75 -7.76 -7.07
N ALA A 715 -6.49 -7.19 -8.26
CA ALA A 715 -5.29 -7.47 -9.04
C ALA A 715 -4.01 -7.08 -8.29
N ILE A 716 -3.96 -5.91 -7.61
CA ILE A 716 -2.79 -5.54 -6.79
C ILE A 716 -2.62 -6.51 -5.62
N GLY A 717 -3.71 -6.85 -4.93
CA GLY A 717 -3.68 -7.81 -3.82
C GLY A 717 -3.19 -9.20 -4.24
N ALA A 718 -3.56 -9.63 -5.45
CA ALA A 718 -3.12 -10.89 -6.07
C ALA A 718 -1.70 -10.82 -6.66
N GLY A 719 -1.10 -9.63 -6.78
CA GLY A 719 0.23 -9.42 -7.37
C GLY A 719 0.23 -9.24 -8.90
N HIS A 720 -0.94 -9.17 -9.53
CA HIS A 720 -1.12 -8.92 -10.97
C HIS A 720 -1.01 -7.42 -11.32
N THR A 721 0.13 -6.81 -11.03
CA THR A 721 0.36 -5.36 -11.17
C THR A 721 0.14 -4.81 -12.59
N GLN A 722 0.42 -5.59 -13.63
CA GLN A 722 0.16 -5.19 -15.03
C GLN A 722 -1.33 -5.11 -15.35
N ASN A 723 -2.10 -6.07 -14.85
CA ASN A 723 -3.56 -6.08 -15.00
C ASN A 723 -4.16 -4.91 -14.21
N ALA A 724 -3.70 -4.69 -12.98
CA ALA A 724 -4.10 -3.55 -12.17
C ALA A 724 -3.86 -2.21 -12.87
N ALA A 725 -2.69 -2.01 -13.49
CA ALA A 725 -2.39 -0.79 -14.22
C ALA A 725 -3.36 -0.55 -15.39
N THR A 726 -3.71 -1.62 -16.12
CA THR A 726 -4.67 -1.53 -17.23
C THR A 726 -6.07 -1.20 -16.72
N LEU A 727 -6.54 -1.89 -15.68
CA LEU A 727 -7.86 -1.69 -15.07
C LEU A 727 -8.01 -0.29 -14.47
N LEU A 728 -6.99 0.23 -13.77
CA LEU A 728 -6.97 1.59 -13.24
C LEU A 728 -6.96 2.64 -14.36
N GLN A 729 -6.33 2.35 -15.50
CA GLN A 729 -6.35 3.25 -16.64
C GLN A 729 -7.74 3.29 -17.28
N LEU A 730 -8.43 2.15 -17.38
CA LEU A 730 -9.83 2.08 -17.83
C LEU A 730 -10.77 2.78 -16.86
N SER A 731 -10.66 2.50 -15.55
CA SER A 731 -11.45 3.18 -14.51
C SER A 731 -11.28 4.70 -14.57
N LYS A 732 -10.06 5.19 -14.84
CA LYS A 732 -9.81 6.63 -15.01
C LYS A 732 -10.45 7.23 -16.27
N LEU A 733 -10.62 6.45 -17.34
CA LEU A 733 -11.30 6.93 -18.55
C LEU A 733 -12.79 7.17 -18.26
N GLU A 734 -13.40 6.28 -17.49
CA GLU A 734 -14.80 6.40 -17.06
C GLU A 734 -15.01 7.49 -16.00
N ALA A 735 -14.12 7.56 -14.99
CA ALA A 735 -14.16 8.57 -13.93
C ALA A 735 -12.82 9.31 -13.77
N PRO A 736 -12.56 10.35 -14.60
CA PRO A 736 -11.30 11.09 -14.56
C PRO A 736 -11.05 11.84 -13.25
N THR A 737 -12.08 12.07 -12.43
CA THR A 737 -11.95 12.78 -11.16
C THR A 737 -11.74 11.85 -9.96
N ASN A 738 -11.74 10.54 -10.16
CA ASN A 738 -11.47 9.58 -9.11
C ASN A 738 -10.00 9.69 -8.65
N PHE A 739 -9.79 10.35 -7.51
CA PHE A 739 -8.46 10.59 -6.95
C PHE A 739 -7.78 9.32 -6.45
N GLU A 740 -8.53 8.35 -5.93
CA GLU A 740 -8.02 7.04 -5.53
C GLU A 740 -7.32 6.34 -6.71
N THR A 741 -7.98 6.36 -7.87
CA THR A 741 -7.44 5.80 -9.12
C THR A 741 -6.20 6.54 -9.61
N ARG A 742 -6.13 7.86 -9.41
CA ARG A 742 -4.95 8.67 -9.76
C ARG A 742 -3.77 8.37 -8.83
N ILE A 743 -4.00 8.23 -7.53
CA ILE A 743 -2.96 7.86 -6.57
C ILE A 743 -2.41 6.49 -6.93
N ALA A 744 -3.26 5.50 -7.15
CA ALA A 744 -2.87 4.14 -7.51
C ALA A 744 -2.03 4.10 -8.80
N ASN A 745 -2.48 4.77 -9.86
CA ASN A 745 -1.72 4.91 -11.11
C ASN A 745 -0.38 5.62 -10.89
N GLY A 746 -0.36 6.69 -10.10
CA GLY A 746 0.87 7.44 -9.78
C GLY A 746 1.92 6.57 -9.08
N LEU A 747 1.49 5.75 -8.12
CA LEU A 747 2.34 4.79 -7.42
C LEU A 747 2.84 3.67 -8.35
N LEU A 748 1.97 3.12 -9.22
CA LEU A 748 2.36 2.09 -10.19
C LEU A 748 3.37 2.62 -11.20
N TYR A 749 3.14 3.82 -11.75
CA TYR A 749 4.12 4.45 -12.63
C TYR A 749 5.45 4.74 -11.93
N LEU A 750 5.43 5.11 -10.65
CA LEU A 750 6.63 5.31 -9.86
C LEU A 750 7.39 3.99 -9.62
N GLN A 751 6.70 2.90 -9.31
CA GLN A 751 7.28 1.54 -9.22
C GLN A 751 7.99 1.15 -10.53
N GLU A 752 7.33 1.40 -11.67
CA GLU A 752 7.85 1.14 -13.01
C GLU A 752 8.85 2.20 -13.50
N ASN A 753 9.31 3.10 -12.62
CA ASN A 753 10.30 4.13 -12.92
C ASN A 753 9.87 5.13 -14.02
N ASN A 754 8.57 5.23 -14.32
CA ASN A 754 8.00 6.19 -15.26
C ASN A 754 7.61 7.50 -14.55
N TYR A 755 8.63 8.30 -14.25
CA TYR A 755 8.46 9.52 -13.44
C TYR A 755 7.62 10.60 -14.14
N ASN A 756 7.64 10.65 -15.49
CA ASN A 756 6.79 11.55 -16.26
C ASN A 756 5.30 11.22 -16.05
N ALA A 757 4.92 9.94 -16.22
CA ALA A 757 3.54 9.51 -16.03
C ALA A 757 3.09 9.65 -14.57
N ALA A 758 3.96 9.30 -13.62
CA ALA A 758 3.70 9.48 -12.19
C ALA A 758 3.47 10.95 -11.83
N ALA A 759 4.35 11.86 -12.27
CA ALA A 759 4.20 13.30 -12.04
C ALA A 759 2.87 13.84 -12.58
N SER A 760 2.46 13.39 -13.77
CA SER A 760 1.17 13.77 -14.36
C SER A 760 -0.02 13.34 -13.50
N GLN A 761 0.00 12.13 -12.92
CA GLN A 761 -1.07 11.69 -12.02
C GLN A 761 -1.13 12.54 -10.75
N PHE A 762 0.02 12.78 -10.10
CA PHE A 762 0.06 13.56 -8.85
C PHE A 762 -0.20 15.05 -9.06
N THR A 763 0.08 15.61 -10.24
CA THR A 763 -0.25 17.01 -10.56
C THR A 763 -1.75 17.26 -10.48
N ALA A 764 -2.58 16.30 -10.90
CA ALA A 764 -4.03 16.41 -10.80
C ALA A 764 -4.56 16.37 -9.36
N LEU A 765 -3.70 16.04 -8.38
CA LEU A 765 -4.04 15.94 -6.96
C LEU A 765 -3.50 17.13 -6.15
N VAL A 766 -2.89 18.12 -6.80
CA VAL A 766 -2.35 19.31 -6.13
C VAL A 766 -3.45 20.03 -5.36
N ASN A 767 -3.16 20.35 -4.09
CA ASN A 767 -4.09 21.00 -3.14
C ASN A 767 -5.40 20.23 -2.86
N SER A 768 -5.51 18.96 -3.28
CA SER A 768 -6.70 18.15 -3.02
C SER A 768 -6.84 17.71 -1.57
N GLY A 769 -5.71 17.50 -0.88
CA GLY A 769 -5.69 16.82 0.42
C GLY A 769 -6.11 15.34 0.35
N ALA A 770 -6.18 14.75 -0.84
CA ALA A 770 -6.64 13.37 -1.03
C ALA A 770 -5.75 12.38 -0.28
N VAL A 771 -6.37 11.36 0.32
CA VAL A 771 -5.70 10.28 1.04
C VAL A 771 -6.21 8.97 0.47
N SER A 772 -5.30 8.07 0.12
CA SER A 772 -5.70 6.77 -0.42
C SER A 772 -6.29 5.87 0.67
N GLU A 773 -7.43 5.28 0.35
CA GLU A 773 -8.11 4.27 1.18
C GLU A 773 -7.49 2.88 0.97
N PHE A 774 -7.24 2.50 -0.29
CA PHE A 774 -6.85 1.14 -0.67
C PHE A 774 -5.35 0.94 -0.87
N PHE A 775 -4.63 1.96 -1.34
CA PHE A 775 -3.27 1.81 -1.83
C PHE A 775 -2.23 2.44 -0.91
N ASP A 776 -1.09 1.77 -0.82
CA ASP A 776 0.11 2.23 -0.15
C ASP A 776 1.33 1.71 -0.93
N PHE A 777 2.53 1.94 -0.42
CA PHE A 777 3.74 1.39 -1.00
C PHE A 777 4.72 0.95 0.09
N LYS A 778 5.59 0.02 -0.28
CA LYS A 778 6.77 -0.36 0.52
C LYS A 778 8.04 -0.23 -0.30
N ILE A 779 9.18 -0.17 0.37
CA ILE A 779 10.47 -0.25 -0.32
C ILE A 779 10.62 -1.66 -0.91
N ASP A 780 11.00 -1.72 -2.19
CA ASP A 780 11.31 -2.96 -2.90
C ASP A 780 12.74 -3.42 -2.56
N VAL A 781 12.84 -4.18 -1.47
CA VAL A 781 14.11 -4.70 -0.94
C VAL A 781 14.74 -5.71 -1.90
N GLU A 782 13.95 -6.48 -2.65
CA GLU A 782 14.46 -7.45 -3.63
C GLU A 782 15.18 -6.75 -4.77
N LYS A 783 14.61 -5.65 -5.29
CA LYS A 783 15.23 -4.82 -6.32
C LYS A 783 16.51 -4.15 -5.82
N LEU A 784 16.58 -3.80 -4.54
CA LEU A 784 17.82 -3.29 -3.92
C LEU A 784 18.90 -4.37 -3.81
N GLN A 785 18.57 -5.57 -3.34
CA GLN A 785 19.53 -6.68 -3.20
C GLN A 785 20.10 -7.13 -4.55
N ASN A 786 19.28 -7.15 -5.60
CA ASN A 786 19.72 -7.56 -6.93
C ASN A 786 20.65 -6.53 -7.61
N LYS A 787 20.52 -5.24 -7.28
CA LYS A 787 21.48 -4.22 -7.71
C LYS A 787 22.88 -4.49 -7.15
N VAL A 788 22.99 -4.86 -5.87
CA VAL A 788 24.28 -5.15 -5.22
C VAL A 788 24.98 -6.35 -5.85
N LYS A 789 24.23 -7.37 -6.29
CA LYS A 789 24.78 -8.57 -6.94
C LYS A 789 25.29 -8.35 -8.37
N THR A 790 24.81 -7.31 -9.05
CA THR A 790 25.18 -7.01 -10.45
C THR A 790 26.27 -5.94 -10.56
N SER A 791 26.54 -5.24 -9.46
CA SER A 791 27.71 -4.37 -9.29
C SER A 791 28.93 -5.09 -8.70
N ASN A 792 28.75 -6.33 -8.23
CA ASN A 792 29.82 -7.29 -7.91
C ASN A 792 30.10 -8.16 -9.13
#